data_AF-A0AAN9D4A0-F1
#
_entry.id   AF-A0AAN9D4A0-F1
#
_cell.length_a   1.000
_cell.length_b   1.000
_cell.length_c   1.000
_cell.angle_alpha   90.00
_cell.angle_beta   90.00
_cell.angle_gamma   90.00
#
_symmetry.space_group_name_H-M   'P 1'
#
loop_
_entity.id
_entity.type
_entity.pdbx_description
1 polymer ?
#
loop_
_entity_poly.entity_id
_entity_poly.type
_entity_poly.pdbx_seq_one_letter_code
_entity_poly.pdbx_strand_id
1 'polypeptide(L)'
;MSSGYKPDILWSPHHADRYVICDNELSLYRIGPAGSSETKAGALPLSEETAATLLAINSDTPYMKCVAWYPKHEPECLLAVGQANGRVVLTSLGQSLNSKCKELMGKEFVPKHARQCNTLAWNPVDSNWLAAGLDKHRADFSVLIWDISSKFSPEAVPTEKVRMSGDSDSGPVVTKPLYELGQNDACLSLCWLPREHQKLLLAGMHRNLAIFDLRNTSQKTFVNTKAIQGVTVDPHFQDRVASFFEGQVAIWDLRKFEKPVFTLTEQPKPLTKVAWCPTRMGLLATLTRDSNIIRLYDMQHTPMPFGDEVEPTIIERSVQPCSESIISSFAWHPSAQNRMVVVSPNRVMNDFTVFERISLAWSSTTSLMWACGRHLYECAEDGGQGSAAAEKDIATKMRERAQSRYGHDTVQVWRNHLLAGGDDPQLRSLWYTLHFMKQYTENVEQKQQSNKQSLIYSGIKNIVKSSSGTTETRRCWSGSDRQTDVPRYHSEERSLALQLCGWISRGPDIDVEPFLKSLEQEGEWERAAAVALFNLDIRRAIQILHKGASSEKGDLNLNVVAMALSGYTDEKNSLWREMCSSLRLQLKKPYLCIMFAFLTSEPGAYDGVLYESRVAVRDRVAFACMFLNDAQLPRYIDKLTNEMKEAGNLEGILLTGLTKDGVDLMESYVDRTGDVQTASFCMLKGSPGEVLKDPRVQCWIENYRNLLDAWRFWHKRAEFDIHRSKLDPSSKPLAQVFVSCNFCGKSISYSCSAIPHQGRGFSQYGVSGSPTKSKVTSCPGCRKPLPRCALCLMNMGTPVSSCPAKADEKADLTRDKKLAQFNNWFTWCHNCRHGGHAGHMLSWFRDHSECPVSACTCKCMQLDTTGNLVPSDSV
;
A
#
# COMPACT_ATOMS: atom_id res chain seq x y z
N MET A 1 4.35 30.86 -48.10
CA MET A 1 4.87 30.18 -46.88
C MET A 1 5.52 28.89 -47.33
N SER A 2 6.85 28.85 -47.33
CA SER A 2 7.67 27.74 -47.82
C SER A 2 7.27 26.43 -47.14
N SER A 3 7.08 25.35 -47.91
CA SER A 3 6.94 23.99 -47.37
C SER A 3 8.25 23.60 -46.68
N GLY A 4 8.41 23.96 -45.41
CA GLY A 4 9.57 23.64 -44.60
C GLY A 4 9.68 22.13 -44.43
N TYR A 5 10.88 21.60 -44.69
CA TYR A 5 11.22 20.21 -44.37
C TYR A 5 10.95 19.96 -42.89
N LYS A 6 10.15 18.93 -42.57
CA LYS A 6 9.92 18.50 -41.19
C LYS A 6 11.02 17.50 -40.82
N PRO A 7 11.72 17.65 -39.68
CA PRO A 7 12.79 16.75 -39.30
C PRO A 7 12.26 15.35 -39.02
N ASP A 8 12.93 14.36 -39.58
CA ASP A 8 12.76 12.94 -39.29
C ASP A 8 13.91 12.43 -38.41
N ILE A 9 13.68 11.32 -37.70
CA ILE A 9 14.65 10.70 -36.79
C ILE A 9 14.79 9.21 -37.11
N LEU A 10 16.04 8.76 -37.21
CA LEU A 10 16.42 7.37 -37.44
C LEU A 10 17.40 6.92 -36.36
N TRP A 11 17.08 5.83 -35.65
CA TRP A 11 18.01 5.25 -34.70
C TRP A 11 19.07 4.41 -35.40
N SER A 12 20.28 4.38 -34.84
CA SER A 12 21.32 3.49 -35.35
C SER A 12 20.91 2.01 -35.17
N PRO A 13 21.05 1.17 -36.21
CA PRO A 13 20.79 -0.26 -36.08
C PRO A 13 21.83 -1.00 -35.23
N HIS A 14 22.98 -0.38 -34.92
CA HIS A 14 24.11 -1.03 -34.21
C HIS A 14 24.44 -0.40 -32.87
N HIS A 15 24.27 0.91 -32.76
CA HIS A 15 24.64 1.68 -31.58
C HIS A 15 23.40 2.14 -30.85
N ALA A 16 23.10 1.51 -29.71
CA ALA A 16 21.96 1.87 -28.89
C ALA A 16 22.01 3.33 -28.40
N ASP A 17 23.20 3.93 -28.31
CA ASP A 17 23.42 5.30 -27.89
C ASP A 17 23.38 6.33 -29.03
N ARG A 18 23.10 5.96 -30.30
CA ARG A 18 23.21 6.90 -31.43
C ARG A 18 21.97 6.95 -32.31
N TYR A 19 21.64 8.15 -32.77
CA TYR A 19 20.58 8.38 -33.75
C TYR A 19 20.93 9.58 -34.65
N VAL A 20 20.29 9.66 -35.81
CA VAL A 20 20.46 10.74 -36.78
C VAL A 20 19.14 11.48 -36.94
N ILE A 21 19.23 12.81 -37.00
CA ILE A 21 18.13 13.69 -37.41
C ILE A 21 18.37 14.09 -38.87
N CYS A 22 17.34 13.93 -39.68
CA CYS A 22 17.34 14.20 -41.11
C CYS A 22 16.35 15.32 -41.43
N ASP A 23 16.85 16.46 -41.93
CA ASP A 23 16.00 17.52 -42.52
C ASP A 23 16.64 18.14 -43.77
N ASN A 24 17.19 19.36 -43.71
CA ASN A 24 18.03 19.94 -44.75
C ASN A 24 19.49 19.45 -44.64
N GLU A 25 19.89 18.97 -43.47
CA GLU A 25 21.20 18.38 -43.19
C GLU A 25 21.04 17.07 -42.41
N LEU A 26 22.13 16.32 -42.30
CA LEU A 26 22.20 15.10 -41.49
C LEU A 26 22.99 15.39 -40.23
N SER A 27 22.36 15.26 -39.07
CA SER A 27 23.01 15.49 -37.77
C SER A 27 23.04 14.19 -36.95
N LEU A 28 24.24 13.70 -36.63
CA LEU A 28 24.45 12.52 -35.78
C LEU A 28 24.54 12.93 -34.31
N TYR A 29 23.72 12.33 -33.46
CA TYR A 29 23.71 12.55 -32.02
C TYR A 29 24.06 11.27 -31.25
N ARG A 30 24.64 11.46 -30.07
CA ARG A 30 24.79 10.44 -29.03
C ARG A 30 23.91 10.79 -27.82
N ILE A 31 23.14 9.83 -27.31
CA ILE A 31 22.38 9.95 -26.06
C ILE A 31 23.16 9.36 -24.89
N GLY A 32 23.21 10.07 -23.76
CA GLY A 32 23.90 9.66 -22.55
C GLY A 32 23.31 10.28 -21.28
N PRO A 33 23.82 9.93 -20.09
CA PRO A 33 23.31 10.43 -18.81
C PRO A 33 23.63 11.93 -18.62
N ALA A 34 22.65 12.69 -18.15
CA ALA A 34 22.79 14.10 -17.79
C ALA A 34 23.66 14.25 -16.52
N GLY A 35 24.56 15.24 -16.51
CA GLY A 35 25.38 15.57 -15.33
C GLY A 35 26.57 14.64 -15.03
N SER A 36 26.84 13.63 -15.88
CA SER A 36 28.07 12.83 -15.78
C SER A 36 29.31 13.68 -16.15
N SER A 37 30.48 13.35 -15.60
CA SER A 37 31.78 13.98 -15.95
C SER A 37 32.09 13.94 -17.47
N GLU A 38 31.38 13.09 -18.21
CA GLU A 38 31.47 12.93 -19.67
C GLU A 38 30.53 13.85 -20.49
N THR A 39 29.67 14.66 -19.84
CA THR A 39 28.83 15.63 -20.56
C THR A 39 29.68 16.73 -21.19
N LYS A 40 29.96 16.56 -22.49
CA LYS A 40 30.73 17.54 -23.29
C LYS A 40 29.98 18.87 -23.36
N ALA A 41 30.73 19.98 -23.38
CA ALA A 41 30.18 21.32 -23.60
C ALA A 41 29.32 21.35 -24.88
N GLY A 42 28.07 21.84 -24.77
CA GLY A 42 27.11 21.89 -25.88
C GLY A 42 26.12 20.72 -25.95
N ALA A 43 26.05 19.86 -24.93
CA ALA A 43 25.00 18.83 -24.85
C ALA A 43 23.60 19.45 -24.67
N LEU A 44 22.62 18.93 -25.41
CA LEU A 44 21.23 19.34 -25.38
C LEU A 44 20.46 18.46 -24.37
N PRO A 45 19.80 19.01 -23.35
CA PRO A 45 19.02 18.21 -22.41
C PRO A 45 17.83 17.56 -23.12
N LEU A 46 17.59 16.27 -22.84
CA LEU A 46 16.46 15.51 -23.38
C LEU A 46 15.43 15.15 -22.31
N SER A 47 15.88 14.97 -21.07
CA SER A 47 15.08 14.71 -19.87
C SER A 47 15.87 15.13 -18.62
N GLU A 48 15.35 14.90 -17.42
CA GLU A 48 16.11 15.09 -16.16
C GLU A 48 17.34 14.17 -16.07
N GLU A 49 17.27 13.00 -16.69
CA GLU A 49 18.30 11.96 -16.58
C GLU A 49 19.20 11.86 -17.82
N THR A 50 18.80 12.41 -18.97
CA THR A 50 19.47 12.18 -20.26
C THR A 50 19.72 13.44 -21.08
N ALA A 51 20.81 13.44 -21.83
CA ALA A 51 21.22 14.52 -22.72
C ALA A 51 21.76 13.98 -24.06
N ALA A 52 21.58 14.76 -25.14
CA ALA A 52 22.09 14.50 -26.47
C ALA A 52 23.37 15.31 -26.75
N THR A 53 24.42 14.65 -27.20
CA THR A 53 25.66 15.28 -27.67
C THR A 53 25.73 15.17 -29.19
N LEU A 54 25.85 16.30 -29.88
CA LEU A 54 26.08 16.33 -31.32
C LEU A 54 27.49 15.78 -31.65
N LEU A 55 27.57 14.83 -32.57
CA LEU A 55 28.83 14.18 -32.97
C LEU A 55 29.34 14.64 -34.35
N ALA A 56 28.43 14.81 -35.32
CA ALA A 56 28.77 15.18 -36.70
C ALA A 56 27.57 15.82 -37.42
N ILE A 57 27.86 16.69 -38.38
CA ILE A 57 26.88 17.29 -39.30
C ILE A 57 27.38 17.09 -40.74
N ASN A 58 26.49 16.73 -41.65
CA ASN A 58 26.73 16.76 -43.09
C ASN A 58 25.66 17.60 -43.80
N SER A 59 26.10 18.68 -44.45
CA SER A 59 25.29 19.62 -45.22
C SER A 59 25.45 19.49 -46.75
N ASP A 60 26.30 18.57 -47.21
CA ASP A 60 26.76 18.50 -48.60
C ASP A 60 25.77 17.78 -49.54
N THR A 61 24.65 17.29 -48.99
CA THR A 61 23.58 16.61 -49.73
C THR A 61 22.31 17.46 -49.81
N PRO A 62 22.24 18.46 -50.69
CA PRO A 62 21.06 19.31 -50.82
C PRO A 62 19.86 18.53 -51.39
N TYR A 63 18.64 18.99 -51.07
CA TYR A 63 17.37 18.43 -51.58
C TYR A 63 17.11 16.96 -51.22
N MET A 64 17.52 16.54 -50.03
CA MET A 64 17.23 15.23 -49.44
C MET A 64 15.73 14.96 -49.34
N LYS A 65 15.31 13.74 -49.70
CA LYS A 65 13.90 13.29 -49.65
C LYS A 65 13.69 12.09 -48.76
N CYS A 66 14.62 11.15 -48.77
CA CYS A 66 14.57 9.96 -47.93
C CYS A 66 15.99 9.52 -47.57
N VAL A 67 16.11 8.82 -46.44
CA VAL A 67 17.39 8.36 -45.89
C VAL A 67 17.23 6.92 -45.43
N ALA A 68 18.26 6.10 -45.68
CA ALA A 68 18.32 4.74 -45.15
C ALA A 68 19.69 4.46 -44.53
N TRP A 69 19.69 3.99 -43.28
CA TRP A 69 20.91 3.65 -42.56
C TRP A 69 21.42 2.26 -42.95
N TYR A 70 22.72 2.16 -43.21
CA TYR A 70 23.38 0.90 -43.50
C TYR A 70 23.21 -0.15 -42.37
N PRO A 71 22.78 -1.38 -42.68
CA PRO A 71 22.36 -2.36 -41.67
C PRO A 71 23.50 -3.20 -41.08
N LYS A 72 24.79 -2.94 -41.39
CA LYS A 72 25.94 -3.60 -40.75
C LYS A 72 26.81 -2.60 -39.99
N HIS A 73 27.56 -3.10 -38.99
CA HIS A 73 28.43 -2.29 -38.14
C HIS A 73 29.52 -1.55 -38.93
N GLU A 74 30.05 -2.19 -39.99
CA GLU A 74 31.05 -1.58 -40.87
C GLU A 74 30.58 -1.53 -42.33
N PRO A 75 30.66 -0.36 -43.00
CA PRO A 75 31.28 0.89 -42.53
C PRO A 75 30.45 1.66 -41.49
N GLU A 76 31.13 2.28 -40.53
CA GLU A 76 30.47 3.02 -39.43
C GLU A 76 29.65 4.20 -39.97
N CYS A 77 28.42 4.35 -39.47
CA CYS A 77 27.52 5.48 -39.76
C CYS A 77 27.34 5.79 -41.26
N LEU A 78 27.39 4.76 -42.13
CA LEU A 78 27.07 4.89 -43.55
C LEU A 78 25.56 5.06 -43.77
N LEU A 79 25.18 6.06 -44.56
CA LEU A 79 23.82 6.44 -44.89
C LEU A 79 23.67 6.54 -46.41
N ALA A 80 22.52 6.10 -46.92
CA ALA A 80 22.09 6.38 -48.28
C ALA A 80 21.07 7.53 -48.28
N VAL A 81 21.28 8.51 -49.15
CA VAL A 81 20.46 9.73 -49.25
C VAL A 81 19.83 9.79 -50.63
N GLY A 82 18.50 9.73 -50.70
CA GLY A 82 17.72 9.87 -51.92
C GLY A 82 17.35 11.32 -52.16
N GLN A 83 17.58 11.82 -53.37
CA GLN A 83 17.38 13.22 -53.74
C GLN A 83 16.11 13.45 -54.59
N ALA A 84 15.70 14.71 -54.70
CA ALA A 84 14.56 15.14 -55.51
C ALA A 84 14.69 14.84 -57.02
N ASN A 85 15.91 14.67 -57.53
CA ASN A 85 16.20 14.29 -58.91
C ASN A 85 16.30 12.76 -59.11
N GLY A 86 16.15 11.98 -58.04
CA GLY A 86 16.17 10.51 -58.09
C GLY A 86 17.53 9.89 -57.85
N ARG A 87 18.59 10.70 -57.76
CA ARG A 87 19.92 10.22 -57.40
C ARG A 87 19.94 9.72 -55.97
N VAL A 88 20.74 8.69 -55.74
CA VAL A 88 21.02 8.15 -54.42
C VAL A 88 22.51 8.31 -54.15
N VAL A 89 22.87 9.02 -53.09
CA VAL A 89 24.27 9.29 -52.72
C VAL A 89 24.59 8.58 -51.42
N LEU A 90 25.75 7.94 -51.33
CA LEU A 90 26.25 7.37 -50.08
C LEU A 90 27.10 8.40 -49.34
N THR A 91 26.78 8.62 -48.07
CA THR A 91 27.52 9.50 -47.17
C THR A 91 27.80 8.80 -45.84
N SER A 92 28.82 9.19 -45.10
CA SER A 92 29.11 8.66 -43.77
C SER A 92 29.31 9.80 -42.77
N LEU A 93 28.80 9.58 -41.56
CA LEU A 93 28.98 10.45 -40.39
C LEU A 93 29.93 9.82 -39.34
N GLY A 94 30.64 8.75 -39.72
CA GLY A 94 31.54 8.01 -38.84
C GLY A 94 32.87 8.75 -38.63
N GLN A 95 33.48 8.55 -37.46
CA GLN A 95 34.78 9.14 -37.13
C GLN A 95 35.94 8.28 -37.65
N SER A 96 35.71 6.98 -37.87
CA SER A 96 36.71 6.05 -38.40
C SER A 96 36.48 5.77 -39.89
N LEU A 97 37.35 6.32 -40.75
CA LEU A 97 37.32 6.08 -42.19
C LEU A 97 38.10 4.82 -42.56
N ASN A 98 37.48 3.64 -42.42
CA ASN A 98 38.05 2.40 -42.96
C ASN A 98 38.12 2.46 -44.51
N SER A 99 38.97 1.63 -45.13
CA SER A 99 39.21 1.64 -46.58
C SER A 99 37.92 1.44 -47.39
N LYS A 100 37.01 0.60 -46.89
CA LYS A 100 35.68 0.35 -47.48
C LYS A 100 34.76 1.58 -47.41
N CYS A 101 34.81 2.36 -46.33
CA CYS A 101 34.07 3.62 -46.19
C CYS A 101 34.54 4.64 -47.22
N LYS A 102 35.86 4.78 -47.39
CA LYS A 102 36.45 5.69 -48.40
C LYS A 102 36.07 5.31 -49.82
N GLU A 103 35.92 4.03 -50.12
CA GLU A 103 35.46 3.59 -51.44
C GLU A 103 33.98 3.93 -51.68
N LEU A 104 33.14 3.76 -50.66
CA LEU A 104 31.69 3.90 -50.78
C LEU A 104 31.19 5.35 -50.65
N MET A 105 31.87 6.17 -49.84
CA MET A 105 31.52 7.57 -49.63
C MET A 105 31.57 8.35 -50.96
N GLY A 106 30.53 9.12 -51.24
CA GLY A 106 30.40 9.90 -52.48
C GLY A 106 30.00 9.08 -53.71
N LYS A 107 29.80 7.75 -53.61
CA LYS A 107 29.23 6.98 -54.72
C LYS A 107 27.80 7.46 -55.01
N GLU A 108 27.52 7.74 -56.28
CA GLU A 108 26.22 8.16 -56.76
C GLU A 108 25.55 7.06 -57.60
N PHE A 109 24.29 6.73 -57.30
CA PHE A 109 23.45 5.87 -58.13
C PHE A 109 22.42 6.74 -58.84
N VAL A 110 22.49 6.77 -60.17
CA VAL A 110 21.74 7.72 -60.99
C VAL A 110 20.73 6.95 -61.85
N PRO A 111 19.41 7.19 -61.67
CA PRO A 111 18.40 6.58 -62.52
C PRO A 111 18.45 7.16 -63.94
N LYS A 112 17.97 6.39 -64.92
CA LYS A 112 17.94 6.79 -66.34
C LYS A 112 17.20 8.10 -66.60
N HIS A 113 16.15 8.39 -65.84
CA HIS A 113 15.39 9.63 -65.95
C HIS A 113 15.25 10.30 -64.58
N ALA A 114 15.54 11.60 -64.51
CA ALA A 114 15.48 12.37 -63.27
C ALA A 114 14.02 12.51 -62.78
N ARG A 115 13.76 12.06 -61.54
CA ARG A 115 12.44 12.07 -60.87
C ARG A 115 12.63 11.79 -59.38
N GLN A 116 11.70 12.22 -58.51
CA GLN A 116 11.89 12.12 -57.06
C GLN A 116 12.15 10.69 -56.57
N CYS A 117 13.12 10.54 -55.66
CA CYS A 117 13.27 9.34 -54.83
C CYS A 117 12.44 9.48 -53.56
N ASN A 118 11.39 8.66 -53.45
CA ASN A 118 10.41 8.71 -52.38
C ASN A 118 10.83 7.90 -51.15
N THR A 119 11.57 6.81 -51.36
CA THR A 119 11.90 5.85 -50.29
C THR A 119 13.17 5.08 -50.63
N LEU A 120 13.91 4.71 -49.59
CA LEU A 120 15.10 3.87 -49.67
C LEU A 120 15.00 2.76 -48.63
N ALA A 121 15.44 1.55 -48.99
CA ALA A 121 15.49 0.43 -48.09
C ALA A 121 16.72 -0.45 -48.37
N TRP A 122 17.57 -0.60 -47.35
CA TRP A 122 18.67 -1.57 -47.38
C TRP A 122 18.15 -2.97 -47.13
N ASN A 123 18.67 -3.94 -47.88
CA ASN A 123 18.38 -5.33 -47.57
C ASN A 123 19.11 -5.72 -46.26
N PRO A 124 18.38 -6.19 -45.23
CA PRO A 124 18.97 -6.49 -43.92
C PRO A 124 19.91 -7.72 -43.97
N VAL A 125 19.70 -8.66 -44.90
CA VAL A 125 20.50 -9.87 -45.07
C VAL A 125 21.66 -9.62 -46.05
N ASP A 126 21.33 -9.23 -47.28
CA ASP A 126 22.30 -8.90 -48.34
C ASP A 126 22.61 -7.40 -48.31
N SER A 127 23.38 -6.95 -47.32
CA SER A 127 23.60 -5.51 -47.06
C SER A 127 24.26 -4.72 -48.19
N ASN A 128 24.70 -5.35 -49.28
CA ASN A 128 25.17 -4.63 -50.47
C ASN A 128 24.02 -4.15 -51.35
N TRP A 129 22.80 -4.63 -51.12
CA TRP A 129 21.65 -4.30 -51.96
C TRP A 129 20.83 -3.16 -51.37
N LEU A 130 20.66 -2.13 -52.17
CA LEU A 130 19.92 -0.92 -51.82
C LEU A 130 18.77 -0.72 -52.79
N ALA A 131 17.54 -0.80 -52.29
CA ALA A 131 16.34 -0.54 -53.09
C ALA A 131 15.95 0.95 -53.02
N ALA A 132 15.61 1.54 -54.15
CA ALA A 132 15.13 2.90 -54.31
C ALA A 132 13.74 2.91 -54.98
N GLY A 133 12.78 3.57 -54.33
CA GLY A 133 11.45 3.82 -54.85
C GLY A 133 11.36 5.23 -55.44
N LEU A 134 10.93 5.32 -56.68
CA LEU A 134 10.91 6.54 -57.49
C LEU A 134 9.48 6.91 -57.91
N ASP A 135 9.32 8.17 -58.30
CA ASP A 135 8.09 8.64 -58.95
C ASP A 135 7.81 7.94 -60.29
N LYS A 136 6.56 8.06 -60.73
CA LYS A 136 6.09 7.47 -61.98
C LYS A 136 6.82 8.08 -63.19
N HIS A 137 7.29 7.22 -64.08
CA HIS A 137 7.72 7.59 -65.42
C HIS A 137 7.12 6.64 -66.45
N ARG A 138 6.63 7.17 -67.58
CA ARG A 138 5.83 6.39 -68.55
C ARG A 138 6.62 5.23 -69.20
N ALA A 139 7.93 5.41 -69.38
CA ALA A 139 8.80 4.50 -70.10
C ALA A 139 9.91 3.90 -69.22
N ASP A 140 9.73 3.88 -67.90
CA ASP A 140 10.76 3.43 -66.95
C ASP A 140 10.15 2.75 -65.72
N PHE A 141 11.00 2.11 -64.92
CA PHE A 141 10.64 1.37 -63.71
C PHE A 141 10.75 2.25 -62.47
N SER A 142 9.83 2.14 -61.51
CA SER A 142 9.88 2.97 -60.29
C SER A 142 10.60 2.32 -59.11
N VAL A 143 10.92 1.04 -59.18
CA VAL A 143 11.70 0.36 -58.12
C VAL A 143 13.02 -0.10 -58.73
N LEU A 144 14.12 0.50 -58.27
CA LEU A 144 15.48 0.17 -58.72
C LEU A 144 16.26 -0.42 -57.55
N ILE A 145 16.92 -1.55 -57.77
CA ILE A 145 17.80 -2.17 -56.77
C ILE A 145 19.23 -2.03 -57.24
N TRP A 146 20.07 -1.43 -56.41
CA TRP A 146 21.48 -1.19 -56.68
C TRP A 146 22.35 -2.14 -55.85
N ASP A 147 23.47 -2.55 -56.44
CA ASP A 147 24.57 -3.16 -55.68
C ASP A 147 25.62 -2.10 -55.41
N ILE A 148 25.84 -1.78 -54.13
CA ILE A 148 26.80 -0.75 -53.73
C ILE A 148 28.27 -1.14 -53.93
N SER A 149 28.53 -2.44 -54.13
CA SER A 149 29.85 -2.95 -54.48
C SER A 149 30.12 -2.96 -55.99
N SER A 150 29.13 -2.58 -56.81
CA SER A 150 29.30 -2.49 -58.25
C SER A 150 30.42 -1.52 -58.61
N LYS A 151 31.25 -1.93 -59.57
CA LYS A 151 32.38 -1.12 -60.07
C LYS A 151 31.87 -0.13 -61.12
N PHE A 152 32.51 1.04 -61.16
CA PHE A 152 32.21 2.16 -62.06
C PHE A 152 32.09 1.69 -63.53
N SER A 153 31.06 2.15 -64.24
CA SER A 153 30.89 1.95 -65.69
C SER A 153 31.14 3.27 -66.42
N PRO A 154 32.23 3.42 -67.20
CA PRO A 154 32.54 4.66 -67.93
C PRO A 154 31.60 4.94 -69.12
N GLU A 155 30.78 3.97 -69.53
CA GLU A 155 29.95 4.08 -70.73
C GLU A 155 28.51 4.49 -70.39
N ALA A 156 28.24 5.81 -70.32
CA ALA A 156 26.96 6.45 -70.70
C ALA A 156 26.87 7.89 -70.14
N VAL A 157 27.55 8.84 -70.78
CA VAL A 157 27.14 10.26 -70.68
C VAL A 157 27.01 10.78 -72.11
N PRO A 158 25.79 11.08 -72.61
CA PRO A 158 25.64 11.89 -73.81
C PRO A 158 26.19 13.29 -73.52
N THR A 159 27.10 13.74 -74.38
CA THR A 159 27.95 14.94 -74.27
C THR A 159 27.24 16.29 -74.34
N GLU A 160 25.96 16.39 -73.99
CA GLU A 160 25.22 17.65 -73.97
C GLU A 160 24.56 17.89 -72.61
N LYS A 161 25.38 18.31 -71.62
CA LYS A 161 25.01 19.18 -70.47
C LYS A 161 26.17 19.43 -69.47
N VAL A 162 27.43 19.20 -69.83
CA VAL A 162 28.62 19.53 -68.99
C VAL A 162 29.13 20.95 -69.28
N ARG A 163 28.23 21.94 -69.31
CA ARG A 163 28.64 23.35 -69.28
C ARG A 163 27.80 24.06 -68.24
N MET A 164 28.21 23.95 -66.98
CA MET A 164 28.26 25.00 -65.96
C MET A 164 28.54 24.38 -64.59
N SER A 165 29.80 24.02 -64.34
CA SER A 165 30.48 24.04 -63.03
C SER A 165 31.83 23.36 -63.19
N GLY A 166 32.91 24.15 -63.25
CA GLY A 166 34.25 23.62 -63.11
C GLY A 166 34.52 23.36 -61.64
N ASP A 167 34.52 22.09 -61.23
CA ASP A 167 35.40 21.61 -60.17
C ASP A 167 35.63 20.10 -60.32
N SER A 168 36.86 19.69 -60.12
CA SER A 168 37.40 18.37 -60.48
C SER A 168 37.35 17.40 -59.29
N ASP A 169 36.17 16.92 -58.91
CA ASP A 169 36.04 15.81 -57.94
C ASP A 169 34.67 15.07 -58.02
N SER A 170 34.28 14.56 -59.20
CA SER A 170 33.06 13.74 -59.31
C SER A 170 33.32 12.31 -58.85
N GLY A 171 32.70 11.90 -57.73
CA GLY A 171 32.76 10.53 -57.19
C GLY A 171 32.26 9.45 -58.16
N PRO A 172 32.42 8.14 -57.84
CA PRO A 172 32.06 7.06 -58.75
C PRO A 172 30.55 7.00 -59.00
N VAL A 173 30.13 7.19 -60.26
CA VAL A 173 28.72 7.15 -60.70
C VAL A 173 28.35 5.75 -61.21
N VAL A 174 27.21 5.22 -60.75
CA VAL A 174 26.61 3.96 -61.18
C VAL A 174 25.24 4.24 -61.82
N THR A 175 25.07 3.82 -63.07
CA THR A 175 23.85 4.10 -63.86
C THR A 175 23.01 2.86 -64.18
N LYS A 176 23.58 1.66 -64.01
CA LYS A 176 22.92 0.38 -64.29
C LYS A 176 22.47 -0.33 -63.00
N PRO A 177 21.16 -0.43 -62.71
CA PRO A 177 20.65 -1.15 -61.55
C PRO A 177 20.76 -2.67 -61.73
N LEU A 178 20.77 -3.40 -60.62
CA LEU A 178 20.74 -4.86 -60.57
C LEU A 178 19.36 -5.41 -60.93
N TYR A 179 18.30 -4.75 -60.47
CA TYR A 179 16.91 -5.08 -60.79
C TYR A 179 16.09 -3.83 -61.08
N GLU A 180 15.17 -3.94 -62.02
CA GLU A 180 14.22 -2.91 -62.41
C GLU A 180 12.79 -3.48 -62.30
N LEU A 181 11.97 -2.91 -61.40
CA LEU A 181 10.65 -3.44 -61.05
C LEU A 181 9.59 -2.32 -61.05
N GLY A 182 8.32 -2.69 -61.24
CA GLY A 182 7.22 -1.73 -61.17
C GLY A 182 7.17 -0.74 -62.35
N GLN A 183 6.92 -1.24 -63.55
CA GLN A 183 6.82 -0.43 -64.76
C GLN A 183 5.56 0.47 -64.73
N ASN A 184 5.71 1.75 -65.12
CA ASN A 184 4.60 2.71 -65.31
C ASN A 184 3.75 3.06 -64.06
N ASP A 185 4.23 2.72 -62.87
CA ASP A 185 3.64 3.10 -61.58
C ASP A 185 4.64 3.91 -60.75
N ALA A 186 4.17 4.69 -59.77
CA ALA A 186 5.04 5.30 -58.77
C ALA A 186 5.22 4.34 -57.59
N CYS A 187 6.40 4.35 -56.97
CA CYS A 187 6.66 3.65 -55.71
C CYS A 187 6.80 4.69 -54.59
N LEU A 188 5.95 4.57 -53.55
CA LEU A 188 5.89 5.51 -52.43
C LEU A 188 6.56 4.98 -51.16
N SER A 189 6.58 3.66 -50.98
CA SER A 189 7.14 3.03 -49.79
C SER A 189 7.73 1.65 -50.10
N LEU A 190 8.80 1.28 -49.40
CA LEU A 190 9.53 0.01 -49.58
C LEU A 190 9.89 -0.59 -48.23
N CYS A 191 9.79 -1.92 -48.12
CA CYS A 191 10.32 -2.65 -46.98
C CYS A 191 10.76 -4.06 -47.42
N TRP A 192 11.94 -4.48 -46.97
CA TRP A 192 12.42 -5.84 -47.18
C TRP A 192 11.78 -6.80 -46.18
N LEU A 193 11.36 -7.98 -46.65
CA LEU A 193 10.87 -9.04 -45.77
C LEU A 193 12.07 -9.91 -45.35
N PRO A 194 12.42 -9.99 -44.05
CA PRO A 194 13.65 -10.63 -43.58
C PRO A 194 13.54 -12.15 -43.51
N ARG A 195 13.15 -12.80 -44.60
CA ARG A 195 13.11 -14.27 -44.73
C ARG A 195 14.42 -14.74 -45.33
N GLU A 196 15.24 -15.45 -44.55
CA GLU A 196 16.63 -15.84 -44.88
C GLU A 196 16.83 -16.44 -46.29
N HIS A 197 15.80 -17.09 -46.85
CA HIS A 197 15.88 -17.81 -48.13
C HIS A 197 15.05 -17.18 -49.26
N GLN A 198 14.29 -16.11 -48.99
CA GLN A 198 13.38 -15.48 -49.94
C GLN A 198 13.75 -14.01 -50.10
N LYS A 199 14.28 -13.64 -51.26
CA LYS A 199 14.65 -12.26 -51.61
C LYS A 199 13.39 -11.46 -51.96
N LEU A 200 12.55 -11.23 -50.96
CA LEU A 200 11.25 -10.59 -51.13
C LEU A 200 11.31 -9.09 -50.77
N LEU A 201 10.79 -8.28 -51.67
CA LEU A 201 10.62 -6.84 -51.49
C LEU A 201 9.13 -6.50 -51.51
N LEU A 202 8.64 -5.88 -50.44
CA LEU A 202 7.30 -5.33 -50.39
C LEU A 202 7.33 -3.85 -50.78
N ALA A 203 6.49 -3.47 -51.74
CA ALA A 203 6.44 -2.13 -52.30
C ALA A 203 5.01 -1.57 -52.30
N GLY A 204 4.84 -0.36 -51.78
CA GLY A 204 3.66 0.47 -51.98
C GLY A 204 3.71 1.15 -53.33
N MET A 205 3.10 0.53 -54.33
CA MET A 205 2.97 1.05 -55.69
C MET A 205 1.68 1.85 -55.81
N HIS A 206 1.55 2.69 -56.84
CA HIS A 206 0.32 3.44 -57.09
C HIS A 206 -0.92 2.51 -57.16
N ARG A 207 -1.80 2.61 -56.14
CA ARG A 207 -3.05 1.85 -55.92
C ARG A 207 -2.90 0.37 -55.53
N ASN A 208 -1.71 -0.15 -55.27
CA ASN A 208 -1.53 -1.52 -54.79
C ASN A 208 -0.31 -1.68 -53.88
N LEU A 209 -0.37 -2.67 -52.99
CA LEU A 209 0.82 -3.22 -52.33
C LEU A 209 1.27 -4.45 -53.13
N ALA A 210 2.53 -4.49 -53.53
CA ALA A 210 3.11 -5.56 -54.35
C ALA A 210 4.30 -6.20 -53.65
N ILE A 211 4.34 -7.53 -53.62
CA ILE A 211 5.47 -8.35 -53.19
C ILE A 211 6.19 -8.85 -54.44
N PHE A 212 7.45 -8.46 -54.57
CA PHE A 212 8.34 -8.91 -55.63
C PHE A 212 9.29 -9.98 -55.11
N ASP A 213 9.34 -11.14 -55.78
CA ASP A 213 10.37 -12.15 -55.53
C ASP A 213 11.53 -11.97 -56.52
N LEU A 214 12.69 -11.56 -56.02
CA LEU A 214 13.85 -11.29 -56.87
C LEU A 214 14.49 -12.54 -57.48
N ARG A 215 14.08 -13.73 -57.03
CA ARG A 215 14.45 -15.00 -57.66
C ARG A 215 13.62 -15.26 -58.93
N ASN A 216 12.43 -14.65 -59.04
CA ASN A 216 11.55 -14.73 -60.20
C ASN A 216 10.86 -13.38 -60.45
N THR A 217 11.58 -12.45 -61.07
CA THR A 217 11.12 -11.07 -61.30
C THR A 217 9.92 -10.96 -62.24
N SER A 218 9.56 -12.03 -62.94
CA SER A 218 8.41 -12.08 -63.85
C SER A 218 7.07 -12.24 -63.11
N GLN A 219 7.08 -12.71 -61.86
CA GLN A 219 5.88 -12.89 -61.05
C GLN A 219 5.86 -11.91 -59.87
N LYS A 220 4.68 -11.34 -59.60
CA LYS A 220 4.42 -10.50 -58.42
C LYS A 220 3.09 -10.89 -57.78
N THR A 221 3.03 -10.88 -56.47
CA THR A 221 1.77 -10.95 -55.71
C THR A 221 1.36 -9.54 -55.34
N PHE A 222 0.11 -9.14 -55.54
CA PHE A 222 -0.32 -7.79 -55.20
C PHE A 222 -1.76 -7.75 -54.70
N VAL A 223 -2.06 -6.72 -53.91
CA VAL A 223 -3.41 -6.40 -53.44
C VAL A 223 -3.71 -4.93 -53.70
N ASN A 224 -4.92 -4.64 -54.19
CA ASN A 224 -5.35 -3.26 -54.43
C ASN A 224 -5.66 -2.57 -53.10
N THR A 225 -5.00 -1.45 -52.83
CA THR A 225 -5.22 -0.65 -51.63
C THR A 225 -4.72 0.77 -51.83
N LYS A 226 -5.31 1.71 -51.08
CA LYS A 226 -4.81 3.09 -50.99
C LYS A 226 -3.73 3.25 -49.92
N ALA A 227 -3.62 2.30 -48.98
CA ALA A 227 -2.66 2.28 -47.87
C ALA A 227 -1.22 1.99 -48.35
N ILE A 228 -0.63 2.92 -49.10
CA ILE A 228 0.67 2.75 -49.77
C ILE A 228 1.71 3.82 -49.39
N GLN A 229 1.34 4.82 -48.58
CA GLN A 229 2.22 5.96 -48.23
C GLN A 229 3.41 5.53 -47.37
N GLY A 230 3.23 4.51 -46.54
CA GLY A 230 4.31 3.88 -45.79
C GLY A 230 3.97 2.44 -45.48
N VAL A 231 5.01 1.62 -45.38
CA VAL A 231 4.92 0.18 -45.08
C VAL A 231 6.00 -0.20 -44.08
N THR A 232 5.62 -0.97 -43.06
CA THR A 232 6.53 -1.41 -41.99
C THR A 232 6.17 -2.80 -41.49
N VAL A 233 7.18 -3.64 -41.34
CA VAL A 233 7.06 -5.04 -40.92
C VAL A 233 7.22 -5.13 -39.40
N ASP A 234 6.42 -5.97 -38.74
CA ASP A 234 6.59 -6.25 -37.31
C ASP A 234 7.93 -6.95 -37.07
N PRO A 235 8.85 -6.38 -36.26
CA PRO A 235 10.16 -6.96 -35.98
C PRO A 235 10.12 -8.36 -35.37
N HIS A 236 9.03 -8.72 -34.69
CA HIS A 236 8.89 -10.01 -34.01
C HIS A 236 8.05 -11.01 -34.80
N PHE A 237 7.28 -10.55 -35.79
CA PHE A 237 6.40 -11.40 -36.59
C PHE A 237 6.40 -10.95 -38.05
N GLN A 238 7.30 -11.54 -38.84
CA GLN A 238 7.62 -11.10 -40.21
C GLN A 238 6.43 -11.12 -41.19
N ASP A 239 5.39 -11.90 -40.89
CA ASP A 239 4.18 -11.99 -41.73
C ASP A 239 3.15 -10.92 -41.40
N ARG A 240 3.37 -10.11 -40.35
CA ARG A 240 2.50 -8.99 -39.97
C ARG A 240 3.11 -7.70 -40.46
N VAL A 241 2.34 -7.01 -41.29
CA VAL A 241 2.76 -5.75 -41.89
C VAL A 241 1.71 -4.69 -41.60
N ALA A 242 2.17 -3.49 -41.27
CA ALA A 242 1.34 -2.29 -41.23
C ALA A 242 1.61 -1.45 -42.47
N SER A 243 0.55 -0.96 -43.10
CA SER A 243 0.62 0.03 -44.17
C SER A 243 -0.38 1.14 -43.91
N PHE A 244 -0.11 2.37 -44.33
CA PHE A 244 -1.02 3.48 -44.04
C PHE A 244 -1.27 4.41 -45.22
N PHE A 245 -2.39 5.13 -45.14
CA PHE A 245 -2.75 6.22 -46.04
C PHE A 245 -3.67 7.19 -45.31
N GLU A 246 -3.33 8.48 -45.38
CA GLU A 246 -4.04 9.52 -44.65
C GLU A 246 -4.21 9.11 -43.17
N GLY A 247 -5.43 9.09 -42.64
CA GLY A 247 -5.69 8.73 -41.25
C GLY A 247 -5.83 7.23 -40.98
N GLN A 248 -5.67 6.36 -41.96
CA GLN A 248 -5.96 4.92 -41.83
C GLN A 248 -4.68 4.08 -41.80
N VAL A 249 -4.66 3.05 -40.94
CA VAL A 249 -3.61 2.02 -40.93
C VAL A 249 -4.23 0.65 -41.17
N ALA A 250 -3.83 0.00 -42.26
CA ALA A 250 -4.21 -1.37 -42.59
C ALA A 250 -3.15 -2.36 -42.06
N ILE A 251 -3.59 -3.40 -41.36
CA ILE A 251 -2.74 -4.49 -40.88
C ILE A 251 -2.96 -5.72 -41.76
N TRP A 252 -1.87 -6.31 -42.23
CA TRP A 252 -1.86 -7.40 -43.20
C TRP A 252 -1.21 -8.64 -42.60
N ASP A 253 -1.73 -9.82 -42.98
CA ASP A 253 -1.06 -11.10 -42.83
C ASP A 253 -0.59 -11.55 -44.21
N LEU A 254 0.72 -11.60 -44.43
CA LEU A 254 1.30 -11.93 -45.73
C LEU A 254 1.01 -13.36 -46.19
N ARG A 255 0.56 -14.25 -45.30
CA ARG A 255 0.11 -15.60 -45.65
C ARG A 255 -1.29 -15.61 -46.29
N LYS A 256 -2.09 -14.57 -46.03
CA LYS A 256 -3.44 -14.33 -46.59
C LYS A 256 -3.49 -12.94 -47.24
N PHE A 257 -2.61 -12.68 -48.22
CA PHE A 257 -2.40 -11.36 -48.81
C PHE A 257 -3.44 -10.97 -49.88
N GLU A 258 -4.73 -11.05 -49.53
CA GLU A 258 -5.86 -10.68 -50.39
C GLU A 258 -6.67 -9.50 -49.86
N LYS A 259 -6.74 -9.37 -48.53
CA LYS A 259 -7.42 -8.28 -47.82
C LYS A 259 -6.68 -7.97 -46.51
N PRO A 260 -6.78 -6.74 -45.99
CA PRO A 260 -6.23 -6.45 -44.68
C PRO A 260 -6.99 -7.28 -43.65
N VAL A 261 -6.28 -7.72 -42.62
CA VAL A 261 -6.86 -8.43 -41.49
C VAL A 261 -7.85 -7.51 -40.77
N PHE A 262 -7.40 -6.29 -40.50
CA PHE A 262 -8.23 -5.21 -39.98
C PHE A 262 -7.59 -3.87 -40.33
N THR A 263 -8.37 -2.81 -40.18
CA THR A 263 -7.92 -1.43 -40.40
C THR A 263 -8.19 -0.63 -39.13
N LEU A 264 -7.16 0.02 -38.60
CA LEU A 264 -7.28 0.97 -37.50
C LEU A 264 -7.98 2.24 -38.02
N THR A 265 -8.95 2.73 -37.26
CA THR A 265 -9.93 3.76 -37.63
C THR A 265 -9.34 5.10 -38.10
N GLU A 266 -10.14 5.83 -38.89
CA GLU A 266 -9.80 7.12 -39.53
C GLU A 266 -9.42 8.20 -38.53
N GLN A 267 -8.13 8.46 -38.41
CA GLN A 267 -7.62 9.62 -37.69
C GLN A 267 -8.04 10.91 -38.40
N PRO A 268 -8.42 11.98 -37.66
CA PRO A 268 -8.95 13.21 -38.25
C PRO A 268 -7.92 13.98 -39.09
N LYS A 269 -6.64 13.66 -38.91
CA LYS A 269 -5.52 14.24 -39.64
C LYS A 269 -4.67 13.11 -40.24
N PRO A 270 -4.01 13.35 -41.39
CA PRO A 270 -3.19 12.33 -42.02
C PRO A 270 -2.00 11.95 -41.14
N LEU A 271 -1.62 10.69 -41.21
CA LEU A 271 -0.48 10.11 -40.53
C LEU A 271 0.81 10.63 -41.16
N THR A 272 1.78 10.94 -40.31
CA THR A 272 3.13 11.33 -40.71
C THR A 272 4.12 10.19 -40.47
N LYS A 273 3.90 9.36 -39.45
CA LYS A 273 4.78 8.22 -39.14
C LYS A 273 4.03 7.08 -38.47
N VAL A 274 4.41 5.86 -38.84
CA VAL A 274 3.90 4.60 -38.26
C VAL A 274 5.12 3.70 -38.04
N ALA A 275 5.30 3.19 -36.83
CA ALA A 275 6.46 2.36 -36.48
C ALA A 275 6.14 1.34 -35.40
N TRP A 276 6.53 0.09 -35.64
CA TRP A 276 6.49 -0.99 -34.66
C TRP A 276 7.55 -0.78 -33.57
N CYS A 277 7.22 -1.18 -32.34
CA CYS A 277 8.19 -1.21 -31.25
C CYS A 277 9.17 -2.39 -31.45
N PRO A 278 10.48 -2.14 -31.52
CA PRO A 278 11.48 -3.19 -31.72
C PRO A 278 11.69 -4.08 -30.49
N THR A 279 11.33 -3.61 -29.29
CA THR A 279 11.54 -4.34 -28.03
C THR A 279 10.29 -5.01 -27.48
N ARG A 280 9.12 -4.72 -28.06
CA ARG A 280 7.82 -5.23 -27.60
C ARG A 280 7.00 -5.77 -28.76
N MET A 281 6.62 -7.04 -28.67
CA MET A 281 5.78 -7.71 -29.65
C MET A 281 4.42 -7.03 -29.78
N GLY A 282 3.98 -6.79 -31.02
CA GLY A 282 2.62 -6.33 -31.30
C GLY A 282 2.29 -4.90 -30.88
N LEU A 283 3.26 -4.07 -30.45
CA LEU A 283 3.02 -2.66 -30.14
C LEU A 283 3.33 -1.78 -31.35
N LEU A 284 2.32 -1.08 -31.86
CA LEU A 284 2.45 -0.15 -32.99
C LEU A 284 2.21 1.29 -32.54
N ALA A 285 3.12 2.20 -32.90
CA ALA A 285 2.94 3.63 -32.69
C ALA A 285 2.53 4.35 -33.99
N THR A 286 1.65 5.33 -33.86
CA THR A 286 1.23 6.21 -34.95
C THR A 286 1.28 7.67 -34.53
N LEU A 287 1.72 8.53 -35.46
CA LEU A 287 1.77 9.97 -35.30
C LEU A 287 0.96 10.63 -36.42
N THR A 288 0.08 11.57 -36.05
CA THR A 288 -0.70 12.36 -36.99
C THR A 288 -0.10 13.75 -37.20
N ARG A 289 -0.38 14.35 -38.36
CA ARG A 289 0.13 15.67 -38.74
C ARG A 289 -0.28 16.73 -37.73
N ASP A 290 0.67 17.55 -37.30
CA ASP A 290 0.48 18.67 -36.37
C ASP A 290 -0.20 18.23 -35.07
N SER A 291 0.28 17.10 -34.52
CA SER A 291 -0.12 16.57 -33.22
C SER A 291 1.10 16.50 -32.29
N ASN A 292 0.85 16.66 -31.00
CA ASN A 292 1.79 16.39 -29.91
C ASN A 292 1.50 15.04 -29.22
N ILE A 293 0.59 14.24 -29.79
CA ILE A 293 0.16 12.95 -29.25
C ILE A 293 0.63 11.83 -30.18
N ILE A 294 1.23 10.80 -29.59
CA ILE A 294 1.50 9.52 -30.25
C ILE A 294 0.45 8.52 -29.77
N ARG A 295 -0.24 7.88 -30.71
CA ARG A 295 -1.17 6.79 -30.38
C ARG A 295 -0.43 5.46 -30.44
N LEU A 296 -0.68 4.60 -29.48
CA LEU A 296 -0.13 3.26 -29.40
C LEU A 296 -1.27 2.24 -29.47
N TYR A 297 -1.07 1.23 -30.31
CA TYR A 297 -1.98 0.11 -30.51
C TYR A 297 -1.27 -1.17 -30.09
N ASP A 298 -1.77 -1.79 -29.04
CA ASP A 298 -1.24 -3.04 -28.52
C ASP A 298 -2.07 -4.22 -29.03
N MET A 299 -1.40 -5.08 -29.79
CA MET A 299 -1.93 -6.26 -30.48
C MET A 299 -1.26 -7.55 -29.99
N GLN A 300 -0.71 -7.55 -28.77
CA GLN A 300 -0.02 -8.72 -28.21
C GLN A 300 -0.98 -9.90 -27.96
N HIS A 301 -2.23 -9.60 -27.58
CA HIS A 301 -3.24 -10.62 -27.26
C HIS A 301 -3.99 -11.14 -28.49
N THR A 302 -3.66 -10.65 -29.67
CA THR A 302 -4.30 -11.05 -30.92
C THR A 302 -3.72 -12.39 -31.41
N PRO A 303 -4.49 -13.49 -31.43
CA PRO A 303 -3.98 -14.80 -31.84
C PRO A 303 -3.59 -14.82 -33.32
N MET A 304 -2.45 -15.44 -33.62
CA MET A 304 -1.95 -15.65 -34.99
C MET A 304 -1.79 -17.15 -35.27
N PRO A 305 -2.23 -17.69 -36.43
CA PRO A 305 -2.92 -17.02 -37.53
C PRO A 305 -4.34 -16.59 -37.16
N PHE A 306 -4.82 -15.54 -37.83
CA PHE A 306 -6.21 -15.11 -37.70
C PHE A 306 -7.15 -16.23 -38.19
N GLY A 307 -7.95 -16.78 -37.27
CA GLY A 307 -9.15 -17.53 -37.62
C GLY A 307 -10.19 -16.56 -38.16
N ASP A 308 -10.95 -16.95 -39.18
CA ASP A 308 -11.87 -16.04 -39.90
C ASP A 308 -13.02 -15.50 -39.02
N GLU A 309 -13.17 -15.95 -37.77
CA GLU A 309 -14.28 -15.61 -36.86
C GLU A 309 -13.92 -14.78 -35.60
N VAL A 310 -12.64 -14.50 -35.32
CA VAL A 310 -12.25 -13.79 -34.07
C VAL A 310 -11.83 -12.36 -34.36
N GLU A 311 -12.58 -11.40 -33.82
CA GLU A 311 -12.22 -9.98 -33.85
C GLU A 311 -10.95 -9.74 -32.99
N PRO A 312 -9.93 -9.05 -33.51
CA PRO A 312 -8.69 -8.82 -32.79
C PRO A 312 -8.92 -7.86 -31.61
N THR A 313 -8.55 -8.28 -30.40
CA THR A 313 -8.50 -7.37 -29.24
C THR A 313 -7.32 -6.42 -29.39
N ILE A 314 -7.60 -5.14 -29.60
CA ILE A 314 -6.60 -4.08 -29.73
C ILE A 314 -6.78 -3.10 -28.57
N ILE A 315 -5.73 -2.86 -27.81
CA ILE A 315 -5.74 -1.87 -26.73
C ILE A 315 -5.16 -0.58 -27.28
N GLU A 316 -6.00 0.45 -27.42
CA GLU A 316 -5.58 1.80 -27.81
C GLU A 316 -5.18 2.62 -26.58
N ARG A 317 -4.11 3.40 -26.73
CA ARG A 317 -3.71 4.42 -25.76
C ARG A 317 -3.04 5.60 -26.46
N SER A 318 -3.08 6.76 -25.82
CA SER A 318 -2.33 7.94 -26.23
C SER A 318 -1.23 8.24 -25.23
N VAL A 319 -0.07 8.68 -25.74
CA VAL A 319 0.99 9.28 -24.95
C VAL A 319 1.29 10.67 -25.48
N GLN A 320 1.68 11.58 -24.59
CA GLN A 320 2.02 12.95 -24.92
C GLN A 320 3.45 13.25 -24.44
N PRO A 321 4.47 12.92 -25.24
CA PRO A 321 5.87 13.15 -24.90
C PRO A 321 6.24 14.61 -24.65
N CYS A 322 5.47 15.55 -25.21
CA CYS A 322 5.69 16.99 -25.05
C CYS A 322 4.36 17.68 -24.73
N SER A 323 4.31 18.49 -23.66
CA SER A 323 3.10 19.25 -23.28
C SER A 323 2.75 20.32 -24.33
N GLU A 324 3.72 21.10 -24.79
CA GLU A 324 3.48 22.31 -25.58
C GLU A 324 3.87 22.21 -27.07
N SER A 325 4.84 21.36 -27.42
CA SER A 325 5.37 21.30 -28.80
C SER A 325 4.73 20.20 -29.63
N ILE A 326 4.42 20.50 -30.89
CA ILE A 326 4.05 19.49 -31.89
C ILE A 326 5.24 18.57 -32.22
N ILE A 327 4.94 17.32 -32.54
CA ILE A 327 5.93 16.30 -32.88
C ILE A 327 6.02 16.21 -34.41
N SER A 328 7.24 16.31 -34.95
CA SER A 328 7.48 16.06 -36.38
C SER A 328 7.70 14.58 -36.65
N SER A 329 8.46 13.90 -35.77
CA SER A 329 8.80 12.49 -35.89
C SER A 329 9.19 11.87 -34.54
N PHE A 330 9.22 10.54 -34.49
CA PHE A 330 9.67 9.76 -33.34
C PHE A 330 10.48 8.53 -33.79
N ALA A 331 11.33 8.01 -32.91
CA ALA A 331 12.02 6.74 -33.08
C ALA A 331 12.03 5.97 -31.77
N TRP A 332 11.66 4.69 -31.82
CA TRP A 332 11.83 3.77 -30.71
C TRP A 332 13.30 3.50 -30.44
N HIS A 333 13.66 3.38 -29.17
CA HIS A 333 14.97 2.90 -28.79
C HIS A 333 15.11 1.41 -29.19
N PRO A 334 16.24 0.97 -29.78
CA PRO A 334 16.36 -0.38 -30.34
C PRO A 334 16.42 -1.49 -29.29
N SER A 335 16.98 -1.21 -28.10
CA SER A 335 17.17 -2.22 -27.03
C SER A 335 16.48 -1.90 -25.69
N ALA A 336 16.47 -0.65 -25.24
CA ALA A 336 15.75 -0.22 -24.04
C ALA A 336 14.22 -0.27 -24.25
N GLN A 337 13.55 -1.00 -23.38
CA GLN A 337 12.10 -1.16 -23.44
C GLN A 337 11.38 0.16 -23.17
N ASN A 338 10.25 0.35 -23.83
CA ASN A 338 9.32 1.46 -23.59
C ASN A 338 9.93 2.85 -23.79
N ARG A 339 11.10 2.97 -24.41
CA ARG A 339 11.79 4.25 -24.58
C ARG A 339 11.71 4.70 -26.03
N MET A 340 11.46 5.97 -26.25
CA MET A 340 11.50 6.60 -27.57
C MET A 340 12.08 8.01 -27.48
N VAL A 341 12.68 8.48 -28.56
CA VAL A 341 13.02 9.89 -28.72
C VAL A 341 12.06 10.52 -29.71
N VAL A 342 11.50 11.66 -29.33
CA VAL A 342 10.67 12.49 -30.20
C VAL A 342 11.42 13.75 -30.62
N VAL A 343 11.13 14.25 -31.82
CA VAL A 343 11.69 15.50 -32.33
C VAL A 343 10.56 16.42 -32.77
N SER A 344 10.68 17.71 -32.45
CA SER A 344 9.77 18.77 -32.89
C SER A 344 10.26 19.44 -34.19
N PRO A 345 9.42 20.20 -34.91
CA PRO A 345 9.84 20.97 -36.08
C PRO A 345 10.99 21.94 -35.82
N ASN A 346 11.17 22.37 -34.57
CA ASN A 346 12.20 23.31 -34.15
C ASN A 346 13.47 22.58 -33.65
N ARG A 347 13.60 21.27 -33.94
CA ARG A 347 14.67 20.37 -33.47
C ARG A 347 14.79 20.22 -31.95
N VAL A 348 13.74 20.55 -31.20
CA VAL A 348 13.69 20.19 -29.78
C VAL A 348 13.45 18.69 -29.68
N MET A 349 14.32 18.00 -28.95
CA MET A 349 14.27 16.56 -28.75
C MET A 349 13.84 16.26 -27.32
N ASN A 350 13.03 15.23 -27.12
CA ASN A 350 12.70 14.73 -25.79
C ASN A 350 12.87 13.21 -25.74
N ASP A 351 13.51 12.75 -24.67
CA ASP A 351 13.63 11.32 -24.35
C ASP A 351 12.45 10.93 -23.46
N PHE A 352 11.63 10.01 -23.96
CA PHE A 352 10.34 9.71 -23.36
C PHE A 352 10.19 8.22 -23.06
N THR A 353 9.75 7.93 -21.84
CA THR A 353 9.41 6.58 -21.37
C THR A 353 7.90 6.37 -21.42
N VAL A 354 7.46 5.43 -22.23
CA VAL A 354 6.09 4.93 -22.32
C VAL A 354 5.78 4.07 -21.10
N PHE A 355 5.17 4.65 -20.08
CA PHE A 355 4.76 3.88 -18.90
C PHE A 355 3.62 2.90 -19.22
N GLU A 356 3.78 1.67 -18.77
CA GLU A 356 2.72 0.67 -18.82
C GLU A 356 1.68 0.91 -17.73
N ARG A 357 0.50 0.27 -17.86
CA ARG A 357 -0.40 0.15 -16.72
C ARG A 357 0.28 -0.77 -15.70
N ILE A 358 0.75 -0.18 -14.62
CA ILE A 358 1.41 -0.92 -13.55
C ILE A 358 0.33 -1.61 -12.72
N SER A 359 0.35 -2.95 -12.69
CA SER A 359 -0.41 -3.71 -11.72
C SER A 359 0.32 -3.65 -10.38
N LEU A 360 -0.30 -2.98 -9.41
CA LEU A 360 0.20 -2.91 -8.03
C LEU A 360 -0.37 -4.08 -7.22
N ALA A 361 0.48 -4.76 -6.46
CA ALA A 361 0.09 -5.74 -5.46
C ALA A 361 0.50 -5.21 -4.07
N TRP A 362 -0.47 -5.04 -3.20
CA TRP A 362 -0.25 -4.63 -1.81
C TRP A 362 -0.40 -5.85 -0.91
N SER A 363 0.60 -6.10 -0.08
CA SER A 363 0.54 -7.12 0.97
C SER A 363 -0.32 -6.63 2.15
N SER A 364 -0.93 -7.57 2.87
CA SER A 364 -1.63 -7.28 4.13
C SER A 364 -0.70 -6.92 5.29
N THR A 365 0.62 -7.02 5.10
CA THR A 365 1.62 -6.63 6.10
C THR A 365 2.05 -5.19 5.91
N THR A 366 2.92 -4.89 4.93
CA THR A 366 3.40 -3.53 4.57
C THR A 366 4.16 -3.48 3.24
N SER A 367 4.20 -4.58 2.47
CA SER A 367 4.97 -4.60 1.22
C SER A 367 4.11 -4.22 0.01
N LEU A 368 4.66 -3.33 -0.81
CA LEU A 368 4.11 -2.95 -2.10
C LEU A 368 5.00 -3.53 -3.19
N MET A 369 4.41 -4.33 -4.08
CA MET A 369 5.11 -4.94 -5.19
C MET A 369 4.48 -4.55 -6.52
N TRP A 370 5.32 -4.33 -7.53
CA TRP A 370 4.84 -4.08 -8.88
C TRP A 370 5.84 -4.49 -9.95
N ALA A 371 5.32 -4.91 -11.09
CA ALA A 371 6.14 -5.20 -12.26
C ALA A 371 6.26 -3.97 -13.14
N CYS A 372 7.47 -3.65 -13.60
CA CYS A 372 7.70 -2.64 -14.62
C CYS A 372 8.76 -3.17 -15.61
N GLY A 373 8.32 -3.41 -16.85
CA GLY A 373 9.14 -4.07 -17.86
C GLY A 373 9.51 -5.50 -17.46
N ARG A 374 10.81 -5.81 -17.46
CA ARG A 374 11.36 -7.11 -17.01
C ARG A 374 11.74 -7.15 -15.53
N HIS A 375 11.42 -6.10 -14.77
CA HIS A 375 11.81 -5.97 -13.38
C HIS A 375 10.58 -6.08 -12.47
N LEU A 376 10.75 -6.76 -11.34
CA LEU A 376 9.83 -6.74 -10.22
C LEU A 376 10.42 -5.82 -9.16
N TYR A 377 9.68 -4.78 -8.80
CA TYR A 377 10.04 -3.84 -7.75
C TYR A 377 9.29 -4.22 -6.48
N GLU A 378 10.00 -4.20 -5.36
CA GLU A 378 9.46 -4.40 -4.02
C GLU A 378 9.83 -3.19 -3.18
N CYS A 379 8.82 -2.60 -2.54
CA CYS A 379 8.97 -1.60 -1.50
C CYS A 379 8.44 -2.22 -0.21
N ALA A 380 9.36 -2.56 0.70
CA ALA A 380 9.04 -3.04 2.03
C ALA A 380 9.62 -2.07 3.07
N GLU A 381 8.95 -1.91 4.22
CA GLU A 381 9.57 -1.25 5.36
C GLU A 381 10.82 -2.04 5.76
N ASP A 382 12.00 -1.45 5.57
CA ASP A 382 13.27 -2.11 5.83
C ASP A 382 13.49 -2.20 7.36
N GLY A 383 13.52 -3.42 7.90
CA GLY A 383 13.80 -3.69 9.32
C GLY A 383 15.26 -3.48 9.71
N GLY A 384 16.04 -2.75 8.90
CA GLY A 384 17.46 -2.50 9.10
C GLY A 384 17.72 -1.71 10.39
N GLN A 385 18.56 -2.27 11.27
CA GLN A 385 18.99 -1.71 12.56
C GLN A 385 19.73 -0.34 12.50
N GLY A 386 19.70 0.37 11.37
CA GLY A 386 20.43 1.63 11.15
C GLY A 386 19.57 2.87 10.85
N SER A 387 18.25 2.73 10.64
CA SER A 387 17.37 3.88 10.44
C SER A 387 16.84 4.38 11.78
N ALA A 388 17.55 5.34 12.38
CA ALA A 388 17.03 6.09 13.51
C ALA A 388 15.71 6.80 13.11
N ALA A 389 14.64 6.49 13.86
CA ALA A 389 13.46 7.35 14.05
C ALA A 389 12.53 7.63 12.84
N ALA A 390 12.32 6.68 11.92
CA ALA A 390 11.05 6.66 11.19
C ALA A 390 9.98 6.07 12.12
N GLU A 391 8.93 6.83 12.42
CA GLU A 391 7.82 6.36 13.25
C GLU A 391 7.18 5.14 12.56
N LYS A 392 7.25 3.96 13.18
CA LYS A 392 6.65 2.73 12.63
C LYS A 392 5.18 2.96 12.28
N ASP A 393 4.74 2.46 11.13
CA ASP A 393 3.33 2.48 10.73
C ASP A 393 2.43 1.85 11.82
N ILE A 394 1.24 2.42 12.00
CA ILE A 394 0.30 1.99 13.04
C ILE A 394 -0.15 0.53 12.83
N ALA A 395 -0.28 0.05 11.59
CA ALA A 395 -0.63 -1.33 11.30
C ALA A 395 0.46 -2.28 11.81
N THR A 396 1.74 -1.92 11.65
CA THR A 396 2.87 -2.66 12.21
C THR A 396 2.82 -2.67 13.74
N LYS A 397 2.60 -1.50 14.36
CA LYS A 397 2.44 -1.39 15.84
C LYS A 397 1.27 -2.25 16.34
N MET A 398 0.09 -2.19 15.70
CA MET A 398 -1.09 -2.97 16.09
C MET A 398 -0.86 -4.48 15.97
N ARG A 399 -0.14 -4.91 14.94
CA ARG A 399 0.22 -6.31 14.72
C ARG A 399 1.18 -6.82 15.80
N GLU A 400 2.23 -6.07 16.12
CA GLU A 400 3.17 -6.38 17.23
C GLU A 400 2.42 -6.46 18.57
N ARG A 401 1.55 -5.47 18.86
CA ARG A 401 0.67 -5.45 20.04
C ARG A 401 -0.23 -6.69 20.13
N ALA A 402 -0.83 -7.11 19.01
CA ALA A 402 -1.69 -8.30 18.98
C ALA A 402 -0.93 -9.59 19.32
N GLN A 403 0.33 -9.70 18.88
CA GLN A 403 1.21 -10.81 19.26
C GLN A 403 1.51 -10.80 20.76
N SER A 404 1.82 -9.61 21.30
CA SER A 404 2.03 -9.36 22.74
C SER A 404 0.77 -9.48 23.60
N ARG A 405 -0.38 -9.85 23.02
CA ARG A 405 -1.69 -9.97 23.70
C ARG A 405 -2.19 -8.66 24.32
N TYR A 406 -1.81 -7.53 23.75
CA TYR A 406 -2.36 -6.22 24.11
C TYR A 406 -3.90 -6.23 24.10
N GLY A 407 -4.51 -5.65 25.13
CA GLY A 407 -5.97 -5.55 25.31
C GLY A 407 -6.62 -6.78 25.95
N HIS A 408 -5.92 -7.93 26.02
CA HIS A 408 -6.48 -9.17 26.56
C HIS A 408 -6.29 -9.34 28.07
N ASP A 409 -5.40 -8.59 28.72
CA ASP A 409 -5.25 -8.69 30.18
C ASP A 409 -6.45 -8.03 30.87
N THR A 410 -7.38 -8.87 31.32
CA THR A 410 -8.59 -8.43 32.04
C THR A 410 -8.42 -8.44 33.55
N VAL A 411 -7.33 -9.02 34.07
CA VAL A 411 -7.09 -9.11 35.52
C VAL A 411 -6.30 -7.87 35.95
N GLN A 412 -5.11 -7.71 35.37
CA GLN A 412 -4.22 -6.56 35.60
C GLN A 412 -4.35 -5.59 34.43
N VAL A 413 -5.49 -4.90 34.35
CA VAL A 413 -5.85 -4.02 33.22
C VAL A 413 -4.76 -2.98 32.89
N TRP A 414 -4.06 -2.45 33.91
CA TRP A 414 -2.96 -1.50 33.73
C TRP A 414 -1.82 -2.09 32.89
N ARG A 415 -1.51 -3.39 33.01
CA ARG A 415 -0.38 -4.04 32.33
C ARG A 415 -0.44 -3.95 30.81
N ASN A 416 -1.62 -3.72 30.23
CA ASN A 416 -1.78 -3.53 28.80
C ASN A 416 -0.91 -2.38 28.25
N HIS A 417 -0.58 -1.35 29.03
CA HIS A 417 0.36 -0.32 28.54
C HIS A 417 1.78 -0.87 28.34
N LEU A 418 2.22 -1.83 29.17
CA LEU A 418 3.50 -2.52 29.00
C LEU A 418 3.48 -3.45 27.79
N LEU A 419 2.34 -4.12 27.56
CA LEU A 419 2.13 -4.95 26.37
C LEU A 419 2.09 -4.12 25.06
N ALA A 420 1.87 -2.80 25.17
CA ALA A 420 1.97 -1.85 24.07
C ALA A 420 3.40 -1.32 23.82
N GLY A 421 4.39 -1.77 24.58
CA GLY A 421 5.79 -1.31 24.53
C GLY A 421 6.21 -0.46 25.73
N GLY A 422 5.28 0.11 26.49
CA GLY A 422 5.57 0.87 27.71
C GLY A 422 5.97 2.34 27.52
N ASP A 423 6.38 2.73 26.31
CA ASP A 423 6.93 4.06 26.02
C ASP A 423 5.86 5.14 25.75
N ASP A 424 4.61 4.75 25.48
CA ASP A 424 3.53 5.69 25.15
C ASP A 424 2.81 6.21 26.42
N PRO A 425 2.96 7.51 26.77
CA PRO A 425 2.37 8.07 27.98
C PRO A 425 0.84 8.14 27.93
N GLN A 426 0.24 8.30 26.74
CA GLN A 426 -1.21 8.36 26.59
C GLN A 426 -1.84 6.99 26.81
N LEU A 427 -1.26 5.93 26.22
CA LEU A 427 -1.70 4.56 26.46
C LEU A 427 -1.50 4.15 27.92
N ARG A 428 -0.37 4.54 28.54
CA ARG A 428 -0.16 4.35 29.99
C ARG A 428 -1.30 4.97 30.77
N SER A 429 -1.59 6.24 30.54
CA SER A 429 -2.66 6.93 31.26
C SER A 429 -4.03 6.27 31.07
N LEU A 430 -4.39 5.93 29.82
CA LEU A 430 -5.64 5.24 29.47
C LEU A 430 -5.83 3.94 30.28
N TRP A 431 -4.85 3.05 30.25
CA TRP A 431 -4.97 1.74 30.89
C TRP A 431 -5.00 1.82 32.41
N TYR A 432 -4.30 2.80 33.01
CA TYR A 432 -4.45 3.10 34.44
C TYR A 432 -5.86 3.64 34.76
N THR A 433 -6.40 4.54 33.95
CA THR A 433 -7.77 5.05 34.13
C THR A 433 -8.79 3.90 34.11
N LEU A 434 -8.70 3.00 33.12
CA LEU A 434 -9.56 1.82 33.04
C LEU A 434 -9.36 0.87 34.23
N HIS A 435 -8.12 0.74 34.73
CA HIS A 435 -7.83 -0.04 35.92
C HIS A 435 -8.53 0.52 37.17
N PHE A 436 -8.45 1.84 37.41
CA PHE A 436 -9.11 2.48 38.54
C PHE A 436 -10.64 2.42 38.44
N MET A 437 -11.21 2.64 37.25
CA MET A 437 -12.64 2.46 37.00
C MET A 437 -13.11 1.04 37.35
N LYS A 438 -12.35 0.02 36.90
CA LYS A 438 -12.65 -1.38 37.20
C LYS A 438 -12.56 -1.68 38.70
N GLN A 439 -11.44 -1.31 39.33
CA GLN A 439 -11.20 -1.58 40.75
C GLN A 439 -12.28 -0.96 41.64
N TYR A 440 -12.72 0.25 41.32
CA TYR A 440 -13.80 0.90 42.06
C TYR A 440 -15.14 0.19 41.86
N THR A 441 -15.46 -0.22 40.63
CA THR A 441 -16.70 -0.95 40.33
C THR A 441 -16.80 -2.27 41.13
N GLU A 442 -15.72 -3.06 41.15
CA GLU A 442 -15.66 -4.33 41.90
C GLU A 442 -15.82 -4.12 43.42
N ASN A 443 -15.31 -3.01 43.97
CA ASN A 443 -15.45 -2.67 45.39
C ASN A 443 -16.90 -2.26 45.77
N VAL A 444 -17.66 -1.66 44.84
CA VAL A 444 -19.06 -1.27 45.06
C VAL A 444 -19.98 -2.49 45.01
N GLU A 445 -19.73 -3.44 44.11
CA GLU A 445 -20.49 -4.70 44.00
C GLU A 445 -20.47 -5.53 45.29
N GLN A 446 -19.38 -5.44 46.06
CA GLN A 446 -19.24 -6.10 47.37
C GLN A 446 -20.05 -5.42 48.49
N LYS A 447 -20.52 -4.17 48.30
CA LYS A 447 -21.10 -3.35 49.38
C LYS A 447 -22.61 -3.07 49.29
N GLN A 448 -23.27 -3.04 48.11
CA GLN A 448 -24.75 -3.00 47.98
C GLN A 448 -25.23 -2.90 46.51
N GLN A 449 -26.39 -3.49 46.20
CA GLN A 449 -27.14 -3.28 44.95
C GLN A 449 -27.75 -1.87 44.89
N SER A 450 -27.14 -0.95 44.14
CA SER A 450 -27.78 0.31 43.75
C SER A 450 -27.30 0.78 42.36
N ASN A 451 -28.09 1.63 41.71
CA ASN A 451 -27.87 2.26 40.38
C ASN A 451 -26.53 3.03 40.19
N LYS A 452 -25.57 2.94 41.13
CA LYS A 452 -24.28 3.65 41.11
C LYS A 452 -23.24 3.06 40.15
N GLN A 453 -23.41 1.82 39.66
CA GLN A 453 -22.53 1.23 38.63
C GLN A 453 -22.44 2.09 37.34
N SER A 454 -23.51 2.83 37.02
CA SER A 454 -23.60 3.69 35.83
C SER A 454 -22.69 4.94 35.92
N LEU A 455 -22.39 5.43 37.12
CA LEU A 455 -21.71 6.72 37.32
C LEU A 455 -20.17 6.65 37.17
N ILE A 456 -19.56 5.47 37.27
CA ILE A 456 -18.09 5.36 37.27
C ILE A 456 -17.56 5.38 35.83
N TYR A 457 -18.24 4.66 34.94
CA TYR A 457 -17.94 4.68 33.51
C TYR A 457 -18.46 5.95 32.82
N SER A 458 -19.18 6.83 33.52
CA SER A 458 -19.68 8.08 32.95
C SER A 458 -18.64 9.21 32.90
N GLY A 459 -17.49 9.03 33.58
CA GLY A 459 -16.38 10.00 33.59
C GLY A 459 -16.56 11.16 34.56
N ILE A 460 -15.45 11.84 34.88
CA ILE A 460 -15.43 12.92 35.88
C ILE A 460 -16.37 14.09 35.51
N LYS A 461 -16.57 14.36 34.21
CA LYS A 461 -17.51 15.39 33.74
C LYS A 461 -18.92 15.16 34.28
N ASN A 462 -19.39 13.91 34.27
CA ASN A 462 -20.73 13.59 34.76
C ASN A 462 -20.78 13.48 36.28
N ILE A 463 -19.73 12.95 36.91
CA ILE A 463 -19.59 12.85 38.38
C ILE A 463 -19.68 14.24 39.03
N VAL A 464 -18.94 15.21 38.51
CA VAL A 464 -18.92 16.59 39.04
C VAL A 464 -20.24 17.31 38.79
N LYS A 465 -20.94 17.05 37.68
CA LYS A 465 -22.26 17.66 37.42
C LYS A 465 -23.34 17.22 38.42
N SER A 466 -23.17 16.05 39.03
CA SER A 466 -24.07 15.54 40.07
C SER A 466 -23.71 15.98 41.49
N SER A 467 -22.64 16.77 41.69
CA SER A 467 -22.19 17.14 43.04
C SER A 467 -23.23 17.98 43.79
N SER A 468 -23.63 17.51 44.98
CA SER A 468 -24.50 18.25 45.89
C SER A 468 -23.93 18.19 47.32
N GLY A 469 -23.97 19.31 48.05
CA GLY A 469 -23.51 19.35 49.44
C GLY A 469 -22.00 19.52 49.65
N THR A 470 -21.32 20.30 48.81
CA THR A 470 -19.89 20.60 48.97
C THR A 470 -19.61 21.35 50.28
N THR A 471 -18.66 20.85 51.05
CA THR A 471 -18.15 21.49 52.27
C THR A 471 -16.86 22.24 51.96
N GLU A 472 -16.78 23.50 52.39
CA GLU A 472 -15.54 24.29 52.33
C GLU A 472 -14.82 24.17 53.67
N THR A 473 -13.57 23.73 53.62
CA THR A 473 -12.66 23.68 54.78
C THR A 473 -11.45 24.54 54.51
N ARG A 474 -11.08 25.38 55.48
CA ARG A 474 -9.84 26.16 55.40
C ARG A 474 -8.76 25.41 56.15
N ARG A 475 -7.64 25.14 55.48
CA ARG A 475 -6.49 24.45 56.07
C ARG A 475 -5.24 25.33 55.97
N CYS A 476 -4.45 25.30 57.03
CA CYS A 476 -3.13 25.91 57.08
C CYS A 476 -2.07 24.91 56.56
N TRP A 477 -0.94 25.43 56.08
CA TRP A 477 0.19 24.59 55.67
C TRP A 477 0.73 23.78 56.84
N SER A 478 0.82 22.46 56.71
CA SER A 478 1.46 21.63 57.71
C SER A 478 2.95 21.95 57.75
N GLY A 479 3.36 22.59 58.86
CA GLY A 479 4.75 22.87 59.14
C GLY A 479 5.24 24.31 58.92
N SER A 480 4.34 25.25 58.66
CA SER A 480 4.58 26.70 58.76
C SER A 480 3.97 27.24 60.05
N ASP A 481 4.68 28.13 60.77
CA ASP A 481 4.22 28.74 62.03
C ASP A 481 3.17 29.86 61.83
N ARG A 482 2.73 30.14 60.58
CA ARG A 482 1.83 31.25 60.25
C ARG A 482 0.53 30.77 59.58
N GLN A 483 -0.60 31.29 60.08
CA GLN A 483 -1.96 31.03 59.59
C GLN A 483 -2.20 31.68 58.23
N THR A 484 -2.14 30.89 57.16
CA THR A 484 -2.64 31.27 55.84
C THR A 484 -3.75 30.29 55.47
N ASP A 485 -4.96 30.80 55.29
CA ASP A 485 -6.15 30.00 55.02
C ASP A 485 -6.29 29.69 53.53
N VAL A 486 -5.90 28.48 53.10
CA VAL A 486 -6.18 28.02 51.74
C VAL A 486 -7.52 27.27 51.73
N PRO A 487 -8.52 27.70 50.92
CA PRO A 487 -9.81 27.02 50.85
C PRO A 487 -9.68 25.68 50.11
N ARG A 488 -10.20 24.62 50.71
CA ARG A 488 -10.30 23.27 50.12
C ARG A 488 -11.74 22.80 50.17
N TYR A 489 -12.22 22.26 49.07
CA TYR A 489 -13.59 21.80 48.91
C TYR A 489 -13.66 20.28 48.99
N HIS A 490 -14.71 19.74 49.62
CA HIS A 490 -14.98 18.31 49.74
C HIS A 490 -16.43 17.96 49.42
N SER A 491 -16.61 16.89 48.66
CA SER A 491 -17.89 16.19 48.47
C SER A 491 -17.59 14.72 48.13
N GLU A 492 -18.60 13.85 48.21
CA GLU A 492 -18.46 12.44 47.80
C GLU A 492 -18.02 12.31 46.33
N GLU A 493 -18.55 13.17 45.45
CA GLU A 493 -18.21 13.20 44.03
C GLU A 493 -16.78 13.66 43.78
N ARG A 494 -16.29 14.65 44.55
CA ARG A 494 -14.89 15.10 44.50
C ARG A 494 -13.94 14.02 45.01
N SER A 495 -14.31 13.32 46.09
CA SER A 495 -13.54 12.18 46.60
C SER A 495 -13.48 11.03 45.59
N LEU A 496 -14.59 10.74 44.90
CA LEU A 496 -14.61 9.77 43.80
C LEU A 496 -13.71 10.21 42.64
N ALA A 497 -13.76 11.49 42.23
CA ALA A 497 -12.89 12.01 41.18
C ALA A 497 -11.41 11.91 41.55
N LEU A 498 -11.04 12.21 42.80
CA LEU A 498 -9.67 12.06 43.32
C LEU A 498 -9.21 10.59 43.32
N GLN A 499 -10.11 9.66 43.67
CA GLN A 499 -9.84 8.24 43.62
C GLN A 499 -9.62 7.75 42.17
N LEU A 500 -10.41 8.23 41.21
CA LEU A 500 -10.23 7.94 39.78
C LEU A 500 -8.94 8.54 39.20
N CYS A 501 -8.47 9.67 39.74
CA CYS A 501 -7.16 10.24 39.42
C CYS A 501 -5.99 9.42 40.01
N GLY A 502 -6.28 8.46 40.89
CA GLY A 502 -5.30 7.60 41.56
C GLY A 502 -4.61 8.23 42.78
N TRP A 503 -5.08 9.39 43.26
CA TRP A 503 -4.46 10.09 44.40
C TRP A 503 -4.81 9.47 45.75
N ILE A 504 -5.95 8.78 45.85
CA ILE A 504 -6.46 8.22 47.10
C ILE A 504 -6.81 6.75 46.88
N SER A 505 -6.46 5.90 47.85
CA SER A 505 -6.68 4.46 47.75
C SER A 505 -8.07 4.04 48.25
N ARG A 506 -8.46 4.45 49.48
CA ARG A 506 -9.71 4.02 50.17
C ARG A 506 -10.13 4.99 51.27
N GLY A 507 -11.44 5.22 51.41
CA GLY A 507 -12.06 5.90 52.55
C GLY A 507 -12.34 7.40 52.33
N PRO A 508 -13.09 8.06 53.23
CA PRO A 508 -13.39 9.50 53.16
C PRO A 508 -12.20 10.37 53.55
N ASP A 509 -11.22 9.82 54.26
CA ASP A 509 -9.99 10.52 54.62
C ASP A 509 -9.00 10.51 53.45
N ILE A 510 -8.61 11.70 53.01
CA ILE A 510 -7.61 11.89 51.96
C ILE A 510 -6.22 11.55 52.51
N ASP A 511 -5.86 10.27 52.50
CA ASP A 511 -4.48 9.81 52.70
C ASP A 511 -3.78 9.61 51.36
N VAL A 512 -2.90 10.56 51.03
CA VAL A 512 -2.12 10.58 49.77
C VAL A 512 -0.73 9.96 49.96
N GLU A 513 -0.32 9.65 51.19
CA GLU A 513 1.02 9.15 51.49
C GLU A 513 1.36 7.82 50.77
N PRO A 514 0.43 6.85 50.59
CA PRO A 514 0.70 5.66 49.79
C PRO A 514 1.04 5.99 48.33
N PHE A 515 0.35 6.98 47.75
CA PHE A 515 0.56 7.43 46.38
C PHE A 515 1.88 8.20 46.23
N LEU A 516 2.24 9.04 47.21
CA LEU A 516 3.55 9.70 47.24
C LEU A 516 4.69 8.68 47.29
N LYS A 517 4.56 7.64 48.11
CA LYS A 517 5.57 6.57 48.19
C LYS A 517 5.70 5.78 46.88
N SER A 518 4.60 5.54 46.15
CA SER A 518 4.70 4.88 44.84
C SER A 518 5.42 5.76 43.81
N LEU A 519 5.18 7.07 43.81
CA LEU A 519 5.89 7.98 42.92
C LEU A 519 7.39 8.09 43.27
N GLU A 520 7.75 8.11 44.55
CA GLU A 520 9.15 8.05 45.01
C GLU A 520 9.83 6.76 44.54
N GLN A 521 9.13 5.62 44.56
CA GLN A 521 9.65 4.33 44.08
C GLN A 521 9.84 4.31 42.55
N GLU A 522 8.95 4.96 41.80
CA GLU A 522 9.06 5.12 40.35
C GLU A 522 10.12 6.17 39.95
N GLY A 523 10.66 6.93 40.91
CA GLY A 523 11.64 8.00 40.67
C GLY A 523 11.04 9.32 40.15
N GLU A 524 9.72 9.48 40.26
CA GLU A 524 8.95 10.66 39.82
C GLU A 524 8.94 11.74 40.93
N TRP A 525 10.12 12.23 41.31
CA TRP A 525 10.32 13.10 42.48
C TRP A 525 9.58 14.43 42.39
N GLU A 526 9.58 15.06 41.20
CA GLU A 526 8.95 16.35 40.97
C GLU A 526 7.43 16.26 41.09
N ARG A 527 6.86 15.22 40.50
CA ARG A 527 5.42 14.93 40.57
C ARG A 527 5.02 14.64 42.01
N ALA A 528 5.77 13.80 42.72
CA ALA A 528 5.53 13.51 44.13
C ALA A 528 5.58 14.78 45.00
N ALA A 529 6.59 15.64 44.81
CA ALA A 529 6.72 16.88 45.56
C ALA A 529 5.56 17.87 45.27
N ALA A 530 5.15 18.00 44.02
CA ALA A 530 4.00 18.83 43.64
C ALA A 530 2.69 18.31 44.28
N VAL A 531 2.46 17.00 44.25
CA VAL A 531 1.27 16.38 44.88
C VAL A 531 1.27 16.57 46.40
N ALA A 532 2.43 16.44 47.07
CA ALA A 532 2.56 16.73 48.49
C ALA A 532 2.24 18.19 48.81
N LEU A 533 2.76 19.12 47.98
CA LEU A 533 2.49 20.55 48.11
C LEU A 533 1.00 20.86 47.90
N PHE A 534 0.35 20.24 46.91
CA PHE A 534 -1.09 20.40 46.69
C PHE A 534 -1.93 19.88 47.85
N ASN A 535 -1.41 18.96 48.67
CA ASN A 535 -2.06 18.54 49.91
C ASN A 535 -1.72 19.42 51.11
N LEU A 536 -1.13 20.60 50.86
CA LEU A 536 -0.73 21.61 51.84
C LEU A 536 0.39 21.15 52.79
N ASP A 537 1.22 20.18 52.39
CA ASP A 537 2.37 19.70 53.15
C ASP A 537 3.70 20.13 52.53
N ILE A 538 4.10 21.39 52.83
CA ILE A 538 5.37 21.95 52.35
C ILE A 538 6.56 21.15 52.89
N ARG A 539 6.50 20.70 54.14
CA ARG A 539 7.60 19.95 54.76
C ARG A 539 7.83 18.63 54.03
N ARG A 540 6.77 17.89 53.72
CA ARG A 540 6.86 16.65 52.96
C ARG A 540 7.36 16.91 51.54
N ALA A 541 6.90 17.97 50.88
CA ALA A 541 7.39 18.35 49.55
C ALA A 541 8.91 18.63 49.55
N ILE A 542 9.42 19.38 50.53
CA ILE A 542 10.86 19.66 50.69
C ILE A 542 11.64 18.36 50.92
N GLN A 543 11.14 17.45 51.76
CA GLN A 543 11.78 16.16 52.02
C GLN A 543 11.87 15.30 50.74
N ILE A 544 10.82 15.28 49.92
CA ILE A 544 10.81 14.55 48.64
C ILE A 544 11.86 15.13 47.69
N LEU A 545 11.90 16.46 47.54
CA LEU A 545 12.87 17.12 46.66
C LEU A 545 14.31 16.87 47.10
N HIS A 546 14.59 16.94 48.41
CA HIS A 546 15.92 16.67 48.95
C HIS A 546 16.36 15.21 48.72
N LYS A 547 15.44 14.24 48.92
CA LYS A 547 15.71 12.83 48.60
C LYS A 547 15.98 12.64 47.11
N GLY A 548 15.18 13.23 46.25
CA GLY A 548 15.34 13.17 44.79
C GLY A 548 16.65 13.79 44.32
N ALA A 549 17.07 14.92 44.91
CA ALA A 549 18.35 15.57 44.62
C ALA A 549 19.56 14.73 45.07
N SER A 550 19.39 13.93 46.13
CA SER A 550 20.43 13.04 46.68
C SER A 550 20.46 11.66 46.01
N SER A 551 19.57 11.38 45.07
CA SER A 551 19.50 10.12 44.32
C SER A 551 20.58 10.04 43.24
N GLU A 552 20.92 8.83 42.78
CA GLU A 552 21.97 8.59 41.76
C GLU A 552 21.72 9.34 40.43
N LYS A 553 20.45 9.67 40.13
CA LYS A 553 20.04 10.49 38.96
C LYS A 553 19.53 11.89 39.37
N GLY A 554 20.01 12.42 40.50
CA GLY A 554 19.50 13.65 41.10
C GLY A 554 19.72 14.90 40.24
N ASP A 555 18.68 15.73 40.14
CA ASP A 555 18.72 17.03 39.47
C ASP A 555 18.94 18.13 40.51
N LEU A 556 20.01 18.93 40.33
CA LEU A 556 20.35 20.06 41.21
C LEU A 556 19.21 21.09 41.32
N ASN A 557 18.37 21.19 40.30
CA ASN A 557 17.18 22.07 40.33
C ASN A 557 16.21 21.69 41.45
N LEU A 558 16.17 20.43 41.89
CA LEU A 558 15.31 19.98 42.99
C LEU A 558 15.70 20.63 44.32
N ASN A 559 17.00 20.75 44.58
CA ASN A 559 17.51 21.44 45.78
C ASN A 559 17.23 22.95 45.73
N VAL A 560 17.37 23.57 44.55
CA VAL A 560 17.03 25.00 44.37
C VAL A 560 15.55 25.25 44.70
N VAL A 561 14.66 24.39 44.21
CA VAL A 561 13.23 24.48 44.53
C VAL A 561 12.98 24.19 46.01
N ALA A 562 13.61 23.17 46.60
CA ALA A 562 13.47 22.87 48.02
C ALA A 562 13.86 24.05 48.93
N MET A 563 14.96 24.74 48.60
CA MET A 563 15.38 25.97 49.28
C MET A 563 14.34 27.08 49.11
N ALA A 564 13.83 27.30 47.89
CA ALA A 564 12.82 28.31 47.63
C ALA A 564 11.51 28.04 48.41
N LEU A 565 11.07 26.78 48.50
CA LEU A 565 9.90 26.37 49.28
C LEU A 565 10.08 26.63 50.78
N SER A 566 11.29 26.44 51.31
CA SER A 566 11.57 26.71 52.72
C SER A 566 11.44 28.19 53.11
N GLY A 567 11.61 29.09 52.13
CA GLY A 567 11.46 30.54 52.30
C GLY A 567 10.08 31.08 51.92
N TYR A 568 9.06 30.22 51.72
CA TYR A 568 7.72 30.65 51.33
C TYR A 568 7.12 31.68 52.30
N THR A 569 6.56 32.76 51.75
CA THR A 569 5.83 33.79 52.49
C THR A 569 4.55 34.18 51.76
N ASP A 570 3.47 34.44 52.51
CA ASP A 570 2.18 34.87 51.94
C ASP A 570 2.10 36.39 51.69
N GLU A 571 3.19 37.12 51.92
CA GLU A 571 3.24 38.55 51.64
C GLU A 571 3.18 38.81 50.12
N LYS A 572 2.15 39.56 49.68
CA LYS A 572 1.86 39.82 48.25
C LYS A 572 2.97 40.57 47.51
N ASN A 573 3.72 41.42 48.22
CA ASN A 573 4.81 42.23 47.67
C ASN A 573 6.20 41.77 48.14
N SER A 574 6.36 40.49 48.46
CA SER A 574 7.65 39.97 48.90
C SER A 574 8.61 39.80 47.71
N LEU A 575 9.90 40.08 47.95
CA LEU A 575 10.99 39.75 47.02
C LEU A 575 10.97 38.27 46.62
N TRP A 576 10.45 37.40 47.50
CA TRP A 576 10.26 35.98 47.24
C TRP A 576 9.33 35.73 46.05
N ARG A 577 8.18 36.41 45.94
CA ARG A 577 7.23 36.23 44.81
C ARG A 577 7.84 36.69 43.47
N GLU A 578 8.60 37.78 43.46
CA GLU A 578 9.33 38.25 42.28
C GLU A 578 10.38 37.23 41.83
N MET A 579 11.19 36.71 42.77
CA MET A 579 12.18 35.67 42.49
C MET A 579 11.54 34.38 41.99
N CYS A 580 10.43 33.92 42.59
CA CYS A 580 9.70 32.73 42.14
C CYS A 580 9.13 32.88 40.73
N SER A 581 8.69 34.09 40.36
CA SER A 581 8.22 34.39 39.00
C SER A 581 9.35 34.28 37.98
N SER A 582 10.55 34.76 38.31
CA SER A 582 11.75 34.60 37.46
C SER A 582 12.21 33.14 37.38
N LEU A 583 12.23 32.42 38.50
CA LEU A 583 12.64 31.00 38.55
C LEU A 583 11.69 30.11 37.73
N ARG A 584 10.38 30.41 37.75
CA ARG A 584 9.38 29.68 36.95
C ARG A 584 9.68 29.72 35.45
N LEU A 585 10.24 30.82 34.94
CA LEU A 585 10.62 30.96 33.52
C LEU A 585 11.89 30.16 33.16
N GLN A 586 12.74 29.87 34.15
CA GLN A 586 14.02 29.16 33.95
C GLN A 586 13.88 27.64 34.10
N LEU A 587 12.85 27.18 34.82
CA LEU A 587 12.60 25.76 35.04
C LEU A 587 12.04 25.07 33.80
N LYS A 588 12.69 23.97 33.40
CA LYS A 588 12.24 23.14 32.27
C LYS A 588 11.17 22.11 32.66
N LYS A 589 11.18 21.66 33.93
CA LYS A 589 10.30 20.58 34.42
C LYS A 589 8.93 21.14 34.85
N PRO A 590 7.82 20.64 34.28
CA PRO A 590 6.50 21.26 34.45
C PRO A 590 5.98 21.19 35.89
N TYR A 591 6.23 20.06 36.58
CA TYR A 591 5.80 19.89 37.97
C TYR A 591 6.48 20.87 38.95
N LEU A 592 7.72 21.29 38.68
CA LEU A 592 8.39 22.31 39.49
C LEU A 592 7.80 23.71 39.22
N CYS A 593 7.44 23.99 37.96
CA CYS A 593 6.83 25.27 37.59
C CYS A 593 5.46 25.47 38.24
N ILE A 594 4.63 24.41 38.28
CA ILE A 594 3.29 24.50 38.89
C ILE A 594 3.33 24.62 40.41
N MET A 595 4.40 24.16 41.07
CA MET A 595 4.59 24.39 42.51
C MET A 595 4.70 25.89 42.82
N PHE A 596 5.52 26.62 42.05
CA PHE A 596 5.61 28.07 42.19
C PHE A 596 4.33 28.76 41.72
N ALA A 597 3.70 28.29 40.64
CA ALA A 597 2.42 28.84 40.19
C ALA A 597 1.37 28.74 41.31
N PHE A 598 1.28 27.60 42.00
CA PHE A 598 0.35 27.42 43.10
C PHE A 598 0.63 28.35 44.29
N LEU A 599 1.89 28.46 44.71
CA LEU A 599 2.26 29.31 45.85
C LEU A 599 2.14 30.81 45.58
N THR A 600 2.21 31.22 44.31
CA THR A 600 2.10 32.63 43.90
C THR A 600 0.68 33.02 43.48
N SER A 601 -0.20 32.05 43.24
CA SER A 601 -1.61 32.26 42.88
C SER A 601 -2.45 32.81 44.04
N GLU A 602 -3.46 33.61 43.69
CA GLU A 602 -4.52 33.98 44.63
C GLU A 602 -5.58 32.88 44.74
N PRO A 603 -6.24 32.69 45.89
CA PRO A 603 -7.30 31.70 46.04
C PRO A 603 -8.40 31.86 44.98
N GLY A 604 -8.63 30.80 44.20
CA GLY A 604 -9.61 30.79 43.11
C GLY A 604 -9.06 31.21 41.74
N ALA A 605 -7.81 31.67 41.65
CA ALA A 605 -7.11 32.06 40.42
C ALA A 605 -5.89 31.15 40.16
N TYR A 606 -6.16 29.90 39.77
CA TYR A 606 -5.15 28.85 39.62
C TYR A 606 -4.78 28.52 38.16
N ASP A 607 -4.94 29.48 37.24
CA ASP A 607 -4.73 29.26 35.80
C ASP A 607 -3.33 28.72 35.47
N GLY A 608 -2.31 29.16 36.23
CA GLY A 608 -0.93 28.71 36.06
C GLY A 608 -0.68 27.22 36.39
N VAL A 609 -1.61 26.57 37.09
CA VAL A 609 -1.59 25.12 37.36
C VAL A 609 -2.55 24.39 36.41
N LEU A 610 -3.77 24.92 36.24
CA LEU A 610 -4.86 24.27 35.50
C LEU A 610 -4.61 24.20 33.98
N TYR A 611 -3.93 25.20 33.41
CA TYR A 611 -3.71 25.29 31.95
C TYR A 611 -2.26 24.99 31.51
N GLU A 612 -1.41 24.45 32.39
CA GLU A 612 -0.10 23.93 31.98
C GLU A 612 -0.27 22.56 31.31
N SER A 613 -0.25 22.55 29.97
CA SER A 613 -0.54 21.37 29.14
C SER A 613 0.45 20.22 29.31
N ARG A 614 1.68 20.49 29.78
CA ARG A 614 2.73 19.48 30.03
C ARG A 614 2.52 18.69 31.32
N VAL A 615 1.55 19.08 32.16
CA VAL A 615 1.19 18.35 33.38
C VAL A 615 0.09 17.35 33.06
N ALA A 616 0.22 16.13 33.61
CA ALA A 616 -0.75 15.07 33.39
C ALA A 616 -2.18 15.52 33.73
N VAL A 617 -3.13 15.17 32.87
CA VAL A 617 -4.54 15.60 33.00
C VAL A 617 -5.11 15.18 34.36
N ARG A 618 -4.78 13.97 34.81
CA ARG A 618 -5.21 13.45 36.12
C ARG A 618 -4.81 14.35 37.29
N ASP A 619 -3.61 14.95 37.27
CA ASP A 619 -3.14 15.77 38.39
C ASP A 619 -3.78 17.16 38.34
N ARG A 620 -4.00 17.71 37.13
CA ARG A 620 -4.74 18.96 36.94
C ARG A 620 -6.20 18.83 37.37
N VAL A 621 -6.82 17.69 37.09
CA VAL A 621 -8.19 17.38 37.51
C VAL A 621 -8.28 17.17 39.01
N ALA A 622 -7.35 16.41 39.60
CA ALA A 622 -7.29 16.23 41.06
C ALA A 622 -7.12 17.57 41.78
N PHE A 623 -6.21 18.43 41.29
CA PHE A 623 -6.03 19.78 41.81
C PHE A 623 -7.31 20.61 41.69
N ALA A 624 -7.97 20.59 40.54
CA ALA A 624 -9.24 21.29 40.33
C ALA A 624 -10.32 20.83 41.33
N CYS A 625 -10.45 19.51 41.54
CA CYS A 625 -11.41 18.95 42.50
C CYS A 625 -11.15 19.40 43.95
N MET A 626 -9.92 19.74 44.30
CA MET A 626 -9.56 20.21 45.63
C MET A 626 -9.80 21.71 45.83
N PHE A 627 -9.52 22.54 44.83
CA PHE A 627 -9.39 24.00 45.01
C PHE A 627 -10.40 24.87 44.25
N LEU A 628 -11.12 24.33 43.27
CA LEU A 628 -12.16 25.08 42.57
C LEU A 628 -13.51 24.96 43.26
N ASN A 629 -14.24 26.07 43.33
CA ASN A 629 -15.62 26.08 43.85
C ASN A 629 -16.61 25.43 42.86
N ASP A 630 -17.86 25.25 43.28
CA ASP A 630 -18.89 24.54 42.49
C ASP A 630 -19.32 25.28 41.22
N ALA A 631 -19.03 26.58 41.09
CA ALA A 631 -19.27 27.32 39.85
C ALA A 631 -18.11 27.19 38.84
N GLN A 632 -16.88 27.11 39.34
CA GLN A 632 -15.66 27.03 38.54
C GLN A 632 -15.37 25.61 38.06
N LEU A 633 -15.54 24.61 38.94
CA LEU A 633 -15.12 23.24 38.66
C LEU A 633 -15.83 22.63 37.44
N PRO A 634 -17.18 22.66 37.32
CA PRO A 634 -17.85 22.11 36.13
C PRO A 634 -17.44 22.82 34.84
N ARG A 635 -17.26 24.15 34.88
CA ARG A 635 -16.85 24.95 33.71
C ARG A 635 -15.45 24.56 33.23
N TYR A 636 -14.51 24.39 34.16
CA TYR A 636 -13.15 23.93 33.85
C TYR A 636 -13.16 22.52 33.27
N ILE A 637 -13.91 21.59 33.89
CA ILE A 637 -13.99 20.21 33.41
C ILE A 637 -14.64 20.13 32.03
N ASP A 638 -15.71 20.89 31.75
CA ASP A 638 -16.33 20.95 30.43
C ASP A 638 -15.36 21.50 29.37
N LYS A 639 -14.64 22.58 29.67
CA LYS A 639 -13.63 23.15 28.77
C LYS A 639 -12.51 22.15 28.47
N LEU A 640 -11.91 21.57 29.51
CA LEU A 640 -10.84 20.58 29.36
C LEU A 640 -11.34 19.34 28.60
N THR A 641 -12.57 18.91 28.83
CA THR A 641 -13.16 17.77 28.09
C THR A 641 -13.21 18.05 26.59
N ASN A 642 -13.61 19.26 26.18
CA ASN A 642 -13.67 19.63 24.77
C ASN A 642 -12.27 19.72 24.15
N GLU A 643 -11.30 20.31 24.85
CA GLU A 643 -9.89 20.35 24.40
C GLU A 643 -9.33 18.95 24.17
N MET A 644 -9.61 18.01 25.09
CA MET A 644 -9.15 16.62 24.97
C MET A 644 -9.84 15.85 23.85
N LYS A 645 -11.14 16.13 23.61
CA LYS A 645 -11.91 15.58 22.48
C LYS A 645 -11.32 16.04 21.14
N GLU A 646 -11.15 17.35 20.95
CA GLU A 646 -10.61 17.93 19.71
C GLU A 646 -9.18 17.46 19.42
N ALA A 647 -8.35 17.32 20.47
CA ALA A 647 -7.00 16.80 20.34
C ALA A 647 -6.94 15.28 20.08
N GLY A 648 -8.02 14.54 20.37
CA GLY A 648 -8.00 13.07 20.35
C GLY A 648 -7.04 12.48 21.39
N ASN A 649 -6.86 13.13 22.54
CA ASN A 649 -5.89 12.70 23.55
C ASN A 649 -6.53 11.70 24.54
N LEU A 650 -5.96 10.50 24.64
CA LEU A 650 -6.54 9.38 25.39
C LEU A 650 -6.62 9.60 26.91
N GLU A 651 -5.84 10.54 27.48
CA GLU A 651 -6.00 10.91 28.88
C GLU A 651 -7.41 11.45 29.19
N GLY A 652 -8.09 11.99 28.16
CA GLY A 652 -9.45 12.53 28.28
C GLY A 652 -10.52 11.47 28.58
N ILE A 653 -10.23 10.18 28.44
CA ILE A 653 -11.14 9.09 28.89
C ILE A 653 -11.44 9.20 30.40
N LEU A 654 -10.53 9.78 31.18
CA LEU A 654 -10.79 10.11 32.59
C LEU A 654 -11.98 11.07 32.77
N LEU A 655 -12.13 12.02 31.84
CA LEU A 655 -13.16 13.07 31.87
C LEU A 655 -14.45 12.61 31.22
N THR A 656 -14.35 12.05 30.02
CA THR A 656 -15.49 11.65 29.18
C THR A 656 -16.10 10.33 29.62
N GLY A 657 -15.31 9.46 30.25
CA GLY A 657 -15.69 8.09 30.54
C GLY A 657 -15.90 7.27 29.26
N LEU A 658 -16.48 6.08 29.43
CA LEU A 658 -16.95 5.24 28.33
C LEU A 658 -18.41 5.62 28.04
N THR A 659 -18.61 6.84 27.53
CA THR A 659 -19.90 7.43 27.15
C THR A 659 -19.86 7.91 25.70
N LYS A 660 -20.93 8.55 25.21
CA LYS A 660 -20.93 9.21 23.89
C LYS A 660 -19.80 10.23 23.74
N ASP A 661 -19.50 11.00 24.78
CA ASP A 661 -18.35 11.93 24.76
C ASP A 661 -17.01 11.17 24.61
N GLY A 662 -16.93 9.97 25.19
CA GLY A 662 -15.78 9.07 25.05
C GLY A 662 -15.66 8.50 23.64
N VAL A 663 -16.78 8.20 22.98
CA VAL A 663 -16.78 7.79 21.57
C VAL A 663 -16.29 8.94 20.68
N ASP A 664 -16.74 10.18 20.90
CA ASP A 664 -16.28 11.34 20.11
C ASP A 664 -14.77 11.61 20.29
N LEU A 665 -14.26 11.44 21.51
CA LEU A 665 -12.82 11.52 21.78
C LEU A 665 -12.06 10.42 21.02
N MET A 666 -12.59 9.19 21.06
CA MET A 666 -11.96 8.05 20.41
C MET A 666 -12.02 8.15 18.88
N GLU A 667 -13.06 8.74 18.31
CA GLU A 667 -13.14 9.06 16.89
C GLU A 667 -12.02 10.01 16.49
N SER A 668 -11.84 11.11 17.21
CA SER A 668 -10.76 12.07 16.95
C SER A 668 -9.36 11.43 17.10
N TYR A 669 -9.21 10.47 18.01
CA TYR A 669 -7.97 9.68 18.16
C TYR A 669 -7.75 8.74 16.97
N VAL A 670 -8.77 7.98 16.56
CA VAL A 670 -8.69 7.03 15.44
C VAL A 670 -8.47 7.77 14.12
N ASP A 671 -9.12 8.90 13.88
CA ASP A 671 -8.97 9.69 12.65
C ASP A 671 -7.55 10.24 12.48
N ARG A 672 -6.84 10.50 13.60
CA ARG A 672 -5.46 10.97 13.61
C ARG A 672 -4.43 9.85 13.54
N THR A 673 -4.72 8.70 14.14
CA THR A 673 -3.72 7.64 14.37
C THR A 673 -3.95 6.35 13.60
N GLY A 674 -5.20 6.05 13.20
CA GLY A 674 -5.61 4.76 12.65
C GLY A 674 -5.67 3.60 13.66
N ASP A 675 -5.45 3.84 14.96
CA ASP A 675 -5.37 2.79 15.99
C ASP A 675 -6.77 2.26 16.41
N VAL A 676 -7.37 1.49 15.51
CA VAL A 676 -8.66 0.82 15.73
C VAL A 676 -8.57 -0.28 16.79
N GLN A 677 -7.37 -0.82 17.06
CA GLN A 677 -7.16 -1.86 18.08
C GLN A 677 -7.41 -1.30 19.48
N THR A 678 -6.74 -0.20 19.84
CA THR A 678 -6.93 0.45 21.15
C THR A 678 -8.37 0.92 21.33
N ALA A 679 -8.94 1.54 20.29
CA ALA A 679 -10.34 1.98 20.30
C ALA A 679 -11.30 0.82 20.56
N SER A 680 -11.11 -0.32 19.88
CA SER A 680 -11.93 -1.51 20.05
C SER A 680 -11.88 -2.05 21.47
N PHE A 681 -10.69 -2.28 22.03
CA PHE A 681 -10.56 -2.82 23.38
C PHE A 681 -11.07 -1.87 24.47
N CYS A 682 -10.86 -0.57 24.30
CA CYS A 682 -11.34 0.45 25.23
C CYS A 682 -12.87 0.51 25.21
N MET A 683 -13.47 0.68 24.04
CA MET A 683 -14.93 0.87 23.90
C MET A 683 -15.71 -0.41 24.21
N LEU A 684 -15.12 -1.59 24.03
CA LEU A 684 -15.71 -2.88 24.44
C LEU A 684 -16.11 -2.93 25.92
N LYS A 685 -15.45 -2.12 26.76
CA LYS A 685 -15.73 -2.03 28.21
C LYS A 685 -16.92 -1.09 28.53
N GLY A 686 -17.40 -0.33 27.54
CA GLY A 686 -18.50 0.63 27.71
C GLY A 686 -19.88 -0.03 27.83
N SER A 687 -20.90 0.77 28.08
CA SER A 687 -22.27 0.26 28.25
C SER A 687 -22.82 -0.30 26.92
N PRO A 688 -23.49 -1.48 26.92
CA PRO A 688 -24.04 -2.04 25.70
C PRO A 688 -25.13 -1.19 25.03
N GLY A 689 -25.86 -0.40 25.82
CA GLY A 689 -26.96 0.43 25.33
C GLY A 689 -26.51 1.71 24.62
N GLU A 690 -25.46 2.36 25.12
CA GLU A 690 -25.07 3.70 24.65
C GLU A 690 -23.77 3.71 23.83
N VAL A 691 -22.82 2.83 24.14
CA VAL A 691 -21.49 2.82 23.52
C VAL A 691 -21.34 1.67 22.54
N LEU A 692 -21.58 0.43 22.96
CA LEU A 692 -21.32 -0.72 22.08
C LEU A 692 -22.20 -0.71 20.83
N LYS A 693 -23.42 -0.19 20.93
CA LYS A 693 -24.33 -0.08 19.78
C LYS A 693 -24.06 1.13 18.88
N ASP A 694 -23.11 2.00 19.23
CA ASP A 694 -22.71 3.12 18.37
C ASP A 694 -22.12 2.58 17.05
N PRO A 695 -22.58 3.06 15.88
CA PRO A 695 -22.07 2.61 14.59
C PRO A 695 -20.55 2.75 14.42
N ARG A 696 -19.96 3.81 14.98
CA ARG A 696 -18.51 4.05 14.90
C ARG A 696 -17.73 2.98 15.66
N VAL A 697 -18.19 2.65 16.86
CA VAL A 697 -17.59 1.59 17.70
C VAL A 697 -17.69 0.22 17.00
N GLN A 698 -18.85 -0.12 16.43
CA GLN A 698 -19.00 -1.35 15.65
C GLN A 698 -18.06 -1.38 14.44
N CYS A 699 -17.87 -0.24 13.77
CA CYS A 699 -16.93 -0.10 12.66
C CYS A 699 -15.49 -0.38 13.11
N TRP A 700 -15.02 0.21 14.20
CA TRP A 700 -13.66 -0.03 14.73
C TRP A 700 -13.45 -1.52 15.08
N ILE A 701 -14.44 -2.11 15.76
CA ILE A 701 -14.41 -3.52 16.13
C ILE A 701 -14.34 -4.42 14.90
N GLU A 702 -15.16 -4.20 13.87
CA GLU A 702 -15.13 -5.04 12.67
C GLU A 702 -13.86 -4.84 11.84
N ASN A 703 -13.33 -3.61 11.77
CA ASN A 703 -12.05 -3.36 11.09
C ASN A 703 -10.89 -4.05 11.81
N TYR A 704 -10.83 -4.00 13.14
CA TYR A 704 -9.80 -4.73 13.87
C TYR A 704 -9.91 -6.25 13.68
N ARG A 705 -11.15 -6.76 13.62
CA ARG A 705 -11.41 -8.17 13.30
C ARG A 705 -10.89 -8.55 11.91
N ASN A 706 -11.21 -7.74 10.90
CA ASN A 706 -10.73 -7.94 9.53
C ASN A 706 -9.20 -7.85 9.42
N LEU A 707 -8.55 -6.97 10.20
CA LEU A 707 -7.09 -6.88 10.27
C LEU A 707 -6.47 -8.15 10.84
N LEU A 708 -7.00 -8.66 11.95
CA LEU A 708 -6.54 -9.94 12.52
C LEU A 708 -6.71 -11.08 11.52
N ASP A 709 -7.79 -11.08 10.75
CA ASP A 709 -8.05 -12.07 9.72
C ASP A 709 -7.07 -11.92 8.53
N ALA A 710 -6.83 -10.70 8.07
CA ALA A 710 -5.86 -10.40 7.01
C ALA A 710 -4.41 -10.77 7.41
N TRP A 711 -4.07 -10.67 8.69
CA TRP A 711 -2.80 -11.11 9.26
C TRP A 711 -2.77 -12.60 9.63
N ARG A 712 -3.87 -13.33 9.41
CA ARG A 712 -4.05 -14.75 9.74
C ARG A 712 -3.91 -15.07 11.23
N PHE A 713 -4.21 -14.10 12.10
CA PHE A 713 -4.19 -14.24 13.56
C PHE A 713 -5.51 -14.82 14.10
N TRP A 714 -5.93 -15.96 13.56
CA TRP A 714 -7.21 -16.61 13.85
C TRP A 714 -7.41 -16.91 15.34
N HIS A 715 -6.36 -17.31 16.06
CA HIS A 715 -6.42 -17.55 17.49
C HIS A 715 -6.64 -16.27 18.30
N LYS A 716 -5.92 -15.18 17.97
CA LYS A 716 -6.10 -13.87 18.62
C LYS A 716 -7.48 -13.31 18.34
N ARG A 717 -7.95 -13.45 17.10
CA ARG A 717 -9.30 -13.13 16.65
C ARG A 717 -10.36 -13.85 17.47
N ALA A 718 -10.21 -15.15 17.69
CA ALA A 718 -11.12 -15.94 18.52
C ALA A 718 -11.09 -15.51 20.00
N GLU A 719 -9.92 -15.26 20.57
CA GLU A 719 -9.79 -14.73 21.93
C GLU A 719 -10.50 -13.37 22.09
N PHE A 720 -10.41 -12.51 21.09
CA PHE A 720 -11.07 -11.20 21.06
C PHE A 720 -12.60 -11.35 21.00
N ASP A 721 -13.13 -12.26 20.18
CA ASP A 721 -14.58 -12.55 20.14
C ASP A 721 -15.10 -13.16 21.43
N ILE A 722 -14.32 -14.05 22.06
CA ILE A 722 -14.68 -14.60 23.38
C ILE A 722 -14.78 -13.47 24.39
N HIS A 723 -13.82 -12.54 24.38
CA HIS A 723 -13.85 -11.37 25.25
C HIS A 723 -15.06 -10.45 24.98
N ARG A 724 -15.31 -10.11 23.71
CA ARG A 724 -16.48 -9.35 23.28
C ARG A 724 -17.78 -10.00 23.74
N SER A 725 -17.94 -11.31 23.54
CA SER A 725 -19.16 -12.04 23.91
C SER A 725 -19.42 -12.12 25.43
N LYS A 726 -18.38 -11.96 26.27
CA LYS A 726 -18.54 -11.86 27.73
C LYS A 726 -19.16 -10.52 28.13
N LEU A 727 -18.83 -9.45 27.40
CA LEU A 727 -19.26 -8.08 27.69
C LEU A 727 -20.57 -7.73 26.97
N ASP A 728 -20.80 -8.32 25.80
CA ASP A 728 -22.05 -8.24 25.04
C ASP A 728 -22.57 -9.65 24.71
N PRO A 729 -23.46 -10.21 25.55
CA PRO A 729 -24.05 -11.53 25.30
C PRO A 729 -24.85 -11.62 23.99
N SER A 730 -25.32 -10.48 23.44
CA SER A 730 -26.05 -10.45 22.17
C SER A 730 -25.12 -10.72 20.98
N SER A 731 -23.82 -10.47 21.13
CA SER A 731 -22.81 -10.73 20.11
C SER A 731 -22.25 -12.14 20.14
N LYS A 732 -22.86 -13.06 20.90
CA LYS A 732 -22.40 -14.45 20.94
C LYS A 732 -22.58 -15.08 19.56
N PRO A 733 -21.51 -15.57 18.91
CA PRO A 733 -21.63 -16.20 17.61
C PRO A 733 -22.57 -17.40 17.71
N LEU A 734 -23.45 -17.53 16.71
CA LEU A 734 -24.28 -18.72 16.57
C LEU A 734 -23.36 -19.94 16.46
N ALA A 735 -23.73 -21.04 17.10
CA ALA A 735 -23.02 -22.29 16.90
C ALA A 735 -23.03 -22.61 15.40
N GLN A 736 -21.87 -22.81 14.79
CA GLN A 736 -21.76 -23.14 13.37
C GLN A 736 -21.77 -24.65 13.12
N VAL A 737 -21.60 -25.44 14.18
CA VAL A 737 -21.61 -26.91 14.16
C VAL A 737 -22.68 -27.41 15.11
N PHE A 738 -23.53 -28.31 14.61
CA PHE A 738 -24.60 -28.92 15.38
C PHE A 738 -24.53 -30.43 15.26
N VAL A 739 -24.86 -31.14 16.34
CA VAL A 739 -25.04 -32.59 16.28
C VAL A 739 -26.47 -32.86 15.84
N SER A 740 -26.66 -33.67 14.80
CA SER A 740 -27.97 -34.07 14.30
C SER A 740 -28.29 -35.52 14.65
N CYS A 741 -29.59 -35.82 14.75
CA CYS A 741 -30.06 -37.19 14.93
C CYS A 741 -30.00 -37.95 13.61
N ASN A 742 -29.29 -39.07 13.55
CA ASN A 742 -29.23 -39.93 12.36
C ASN A 742 -30.60 -40.46 11.89
N PHE A 743 -31.62 -40.49 12.77
CA PHE A 743 -32.95 -40.99 12.42
C PHE A 743 -33.86 -39.94 11.81
N CYS A 744 -33.80 -38.68 12.27
CA CYS A 744 -34.76 -37.64 11.84
C CYS A 744 -34.10 -36.37 11.30
N GLY A 745 -32.77 -36.31 11.26
CA GLY A 745 -31.99 -35.16 10.80
C GLY A 745 -32.03 -33.92 11.70
N LYS A 746 -32.94 -33.86 12.69
CA LYS A 746 -33.08 -32.71 13.60
C LYS A 746 -31.90 -32.62 14.57
N SER A 747 -31.51 -31.39 14.91
CA SER A 747 -30.48 -31.11 15.92
C SER A 747 -30.86 -31.72 17.27
N ILE A 748 -29.89 -32.36 17.93
CA ILE A 748 -30.02 -32.89 19.30
C ILE A 748 -29.44 -31.93 20.35
N SER A 749 -28.81 -30.83 19.92
CA SER A 749 -28.21 -29.83 20.80
C SER A 749 -29.31 -28.99 21.48
N TYR A 750 -29.37 -29.04 22.81
CA TYR A 750 -30.39 -28.36 23.62
C TYR A 750 -30.34 -26.82 23.52
N SER A 751 -29.25 -26.25 23.03
CA SER A 751 -29.08 -24.80 22.86
C SER A 751 -29.84 -24.21 21.66
N CYS A 752 -30.44 -25.03 20.80
CA CYS A 752 -31.23 -24.56 19.65
C CYS A 752 -32.70 -24.28 19.95
N SER A 753 -33.23 -24.63 21.13
CA SER A 753 -34.62 -24.35 21.52
C SER A 753 -34.87 -22.89 21.93
N ALA A 754 -33.84 -22.04 21.92
CA ALA A 754 -33.95 -20.60 22.20
C ALA A 754 -34.21 -19.73 20.96
N ILE A 755 -34.51 -20.32 19.79
CA ILE A 755 -34.90 -19.55 18.60
C ILE A 755 -36.44 -19.56 18.51
N PRO A 756 -37.13 -18.43 18.71
CA PRO A 756 -38.57 -18.35 18.54
C PRO A 756 -38.90 -18.23 17.04
N HIS A 757 -38.88 -19.34 16.31
CA HIS A 757 -39.56 -19.39 15.03
C HIS A 757 -40.96 -19.97 15.21
N GLN A 758 -41.93 -19.13 14.83
CA GLN A 758 -43.37 -19.38 14.80
C GLN A 758 -43.70 -20.73 14.15
N GLY A 759 -44.50 -21.56 14.82
CA GLY A 759 -45.13 -22.72 14.20
C GLY A 759 -45.24 -23.96 15.09
N ARG A 760 -46.35 -24.05 15.84
CA ARG A 760 -47.00 -25.27 16.39
C ARG A 760 -46.14 -26.26 17.20
N GLY A 761 -46.31 -26.18 18.52
CA GLY A 761 -46.64 -27.33 19.38
C GLY A 761 -45.52 -28.30 19.75
N PHE A 762 -44.89 -28.09 20.90
CA PHE A 762 -44.56 -29.18 21.83
C PHE A 762 -44.91 -28.72 23.25
N SER A 763 -46.09 -29.14 23.71
CA SER A 763 -46.52 -28.99 25.10
C SER A 763 -45.74 -29.97 25.99
N GLN A 764 -45.27 -29.43 27.12
CA GLN A 764 -45.18 -30.06 28.44
C GLN A 764 -44.66 -31.50 28.54
N TYR A 765 -43.44 -31.66 29.06
CA TYR A 765 -43.14 -32.56 30.20
C TYR A 765 -41.81 -32.13 30.83
N GLY A 766 -41.86 -31.61 32.07
CA GLY A 766 -40.68 -31.32 32.90
C GLY A 766 -40.85 -30.12 33.81
N VAL A 767 -41.53 -30.34 34.93
CA VAL A 767 -41.75 -29.44 36.07
C VAL A 767 -40.57 -28.50 36.36
N SER A 768 -40.86 -27.20 36.40
CA SER A 768 -40.07 -26.15 37.03
C SER A 768 -39.81 -26.49 38.50
N GLY A 769 -38.55 -26.73 38.88
CA GLY A 769 -38.16 -26.78 40.30
C GLY A 769 -37.13 -27.83 40.73
N SER A 770 -36.54 -28.65 39.85
CA SER A 770 -35.51 -29.63 40.25
C SER A 770 -34.15 -29.38 39.56
N PRO A 771 -33.01 -29.35 40.28
CA PRO A 771 -31.68 -29.11 39.71
C PRO A 771 -31.06 -30.36 39.07
N THR A 772 -31.84 -31.41 38.82
CA THR A 772 -31.37 -32.59 38.08
C THR A 772 -31.45 -32.31 36.58
N LYS A 773 -30.28 -32.00 35.97
CA LYS A 773 -30.11 -31.93 34.51
C LYS A 773 -30.86 -33.10 33.86
N SER A 774 -31.88 -32.81 33.06
CA SER A 774 -32.65 -33.83 32.35
C SER A 774 -31.71 -34.58 31.40
N LYS A 775 -31.51 -35.88 31.69
CA LYS A 775 -30.61 -36.75 30.93
C LYS A 775 -31.20 -36.95 29.53
N VAL A 776 -30.57 -36.38 28.51
CA VAL A 776 -30.99 -36.56 27.11
C VAL A 776 -30.53 -37.95 26.66
N THR A 777 -31.28 -39.01 26.97
CA THR A 777 -30.97 -40.38 26.53
C THR A 777 -31.61 -40.74 25.19
N SER A 778 -32.46 -39.86 24.66
CA SER A 778 -33.17 -40.02 23.40
C SER A 778 -33.26 -38.70 22.63
N CYS A 779 -33.45 -38.78 21.30
CA CYS A 779 -33.60 -37.62 20.44
C CYS A 779 -34.85 -36.82 20.83
N PRO A 780 -34.77 -35.49 21.06
CA PRO A 780 -35.94 -34.67 21.38
C PRO A 780 -36.99 -34.64 20.27
N GLY A 781 -36.57 -34.76 19.00
CA GLY A 781 -37.45 -34.65 17.84
C GLY A 781 -38.22 -35.93 17.49
N CYS A 782 -37.60 -37.11 17.60
CA CYS A 782 -38.22 -38.39 17.21
C CYS A 782 -38.24 -39.46 18.32
N ARG A 783 -37.72 -39.13 19.51
CA ARG A 783 -37.67 -40.00 20.71
C ARG A 783 -36.89 -41.31 20.54
N LYS A 784 -36.23 -41.55 19.41
CA LYS A 784 -35.31 -42.68 19.22
C LYS A 784 -34.10 -42.56 20.17
N PRO A 785 -33.57 -43.67 20.71
CA PRO A 785 -32.46 -43.65 21.65
C PRO A 785 -31.19 -43.07 21.01
N LEU A 786 -30.43 -42.29 21.78
CA LEU A 786 -29.12 -41.80 21.34
C LEU A 786 -28.06 -42.92 21.37
N PRO A 787 -26.95 -42.79 20.61
CA PRO A 787 -25.86 -43.76 20.61
C PRO A 787 -25.39 -44.10 22.04
N ARG A 788 -25.00 -45.36 22.24
CA ARG A 788 -24.51 -45.87 23.53
C ARG A 788 -22.99 -45.96 23.51
N CYS A 789 -22.38 -45.76 24.67
CA CYS A 789 -20.98 -46.08 24.85
C CYS A 789 -20.76 -47.58 24.66
N ALA A 790 -19.80 -47.96 23.83
CA ALA A 790 -19.48 -49.36 23.56
C ALA A 790 -19.08 -50.17 24.81
N LEU A 791 -18.60 -49.50 25.86
CA LEU A 791 -18.10 -50.15 27.08
C LEU A 791 -19.12 -50.12 28.22
N CYS A 792 -19.62 -48.95 28.61
CA CYS A 792 -20.58 -48.87 29.72
C CYS A 792 -22.05 -48.99 29.28
N LEU A 793 -22.32 -49.06 27.97
CA LEU A 793 -23.65 -49.19 27.37
C LEU A 793 -24.65 -48.07 27.70
N MET A 794 -24.22 -47.03 28.41
CA MET A 794 -25.03 -45.85 28.70
C MET A 794 -25.14 -44.97 27.46
N ASN A 795 -26.32 -44.36 27.27
CA ASN A 795 -26.57 -43.44 26.18
C ASN A 795 -25.75 -42.15 26.33
N MET A 796 -25.36 -41.58 25.19
CA MET A 796 -24.77 -40.24 25.07
C MET A 796 -25.57 -39.23 25.91
N GLY A 797 -24.86 -38.40 26.69
CA GLY A 797 -25.46 -37.46 27.65
C GLY A 797 -25.53 -37.96 29.09
N THR A 798 -25.13 -39.21 29.35
CA THR A 798 -25.01 -39.76 30.70
C THR A 798 -23.58 -39.57 31.23
N PRO A 799 -23.33 -38.84 32.31
CA PRO A 799 -21.97 -38.67 32.83
C PRO A 799 -21.41 -39.99 33.35
N VAL A 800 -20.09 -40.15 33.26
CA VAL A 800 -19.34 -41.22 33.92
C VAL A 800 -19.21 -40.78 35.38
N SER A 801 -20.25 -41.00 36.17
CA SER A 801 -20.14 -40.77 37.62
C SER A 801 -19.04 -41.70 38.12
N SER A 802 -17.97 -41.12 38.66
CA SER A 802 -16.90 -41.85 39.32
C SER A 802 -17.47 -42.83 40.35
N CYS A 803 -16.85 -44.01 40.45
CA CYS A 803 -17.06 -44.97 41.53
C CYS A 803 -17.20 -44.28 42.91
N PRO A 804 -17.95 -44.86 43.87
CA PRO A 804 -18.25 -44.19 45.14
C PRO A 804 -17.00 -44.12 46.01
N ALA A 805 -16.28 -43.00 45.94
CA ALA A 805 -15.31 -42.59 46.95
C ALA A 805 -15.87 -41.33 47.64
N LYS A 806 -16.27 -41.53 48.89
CA LYS A 806 -16.61 -40.60 49.98
C LYS A 806 -16.82 -39.13 49.61
N ALA A 807 -18.04 -38.67 49.86
CA ALA A 807 -18.40 -37.27 49.94
C ALA A 807 -17.68 -36.61 51.12
N ASP A 808 -16.83 -35.63 50.84
CA ASP A 808 -16.56 -34.50 51.73
C ASP A 808 -15.86 -33.40 50.93
N GLU A 809 -16.60 -32.32 50.61
CA GLU A 809 -16.11 -30.94 50.66
C GLU A 809 -17.23 -29.97 50.22
N LYS A 810 -17.46 -28.96 51.06
CA LYS A 810 -18.46 -27.90 50.87
C LYS A 810 -18.22 -27.17 49.54
N ALA A 811 -19.23 -27.20 48.66
CA ALA A 811 -19.21 -26.46 47.41
C ALA A 811 -19.45 -24.96 47.62
N ASP A 812 -18.42 -24.18 47.36
CA ASP A 812 -18.44 -22.71 47.34
C ASP A 812 -19.21 -22.18 46.11
N LEU A 813 -20.02 -21.14 46.33
CA LEU A 813 -20.98 -20.59 45.35
C LEU A 813 -20.31 -19.56 44.41
N THR A 814 -19.36 -20.00 43.57
CA THR A 814 -18.91 -19.23 42.40
C THR A 814 -19.22 -20.02 41.13
N ARG A 815 -20.38 -19.72 40.54
CA ARG A 815 -20.98 -20.49 39.45
C ARG A 815 -20.38 -20.12 38.08
N ASP A 816 -19.08 -20.35 37.90
CA ASP A 816 -18.54 -20.57 36.56
C ASP A 816 -19.14 -21.86 36.02
N LYS A 817 -19.71 -21.78 34.80
CA LYS A 817 -20.28 -22.94 34.09
C LYS A 817 -19.15 -23.93 33.79
N LYS A 818 -18.80 -24.80 34.75
CA LYS A 818 -17.87 -25.91 34.53
C LYS A 818 -18.40 -26.72 33.35
N LEU A 819 -17.70 -26.61 32.21
CA LEU A 819 -17.84 -27.52 31.09
C LEU A 819 -17.75 -28.95 31.63
N ALA A 820 -18.48 -29.89 31.02
CA ALA A 820 -18.34 -31.29 31.42
C ALA A 820 -16.86 -31.67 31.32
N GLN A 821 -16.30 -32.32 32.35
CA GLN A 821 -14.93 -32.84 32.29
C GLN A 821 -14.76 -33.67 31.02
N PHE A 822 -13.59 -33.57 30.37
CA PHE A 822 -13.32 -34.23 29.08
C PHE A 822 -13.68 -35.73 29.09
N ASN A 823 -13.42 -36.43 30.19
CA ASN A 823 -13.76 -37.85 30.35
C ASN A 823 -15.24 -38.18 30.12
N ASN A 824 -16.14 -37.23 30.36
CA ASN A 824 -17.58 -37.38 30.16
C ASN A 824 -18.04 -37.07 28.73
N TRP A 825 -17.14 -36.59 27.86
CA TRP A 825 -17.49 -36.26 26.48
C TRP A 825 -17.69 -37.55 25.69
N PHE A 826 -18.60 -37.53 24.74
CA PHE A 826 -18.82 -38.67 23.85
C PHE A 826 -17.92 -38.51 22.62
N THR A 827 -17.14 -39.54 22.31
CA THR A 827 -16.19 -39.60 21.20
C THR A 827 -16.51 -40.81 20.33
N TRP A 828 -16.21 -40.76 19.03
CA TRP A 828 -16.49 -41.87 18.11
C TRP A 828 -15.47 -41.89 16.97
N CYS A 829 -15.26 -43.07 16.40
CA CYS A 829 -14.45 -43.24 15.20
C CYS A 829 -15.27 -42.84 13.96
N HIS A 830 -14.69 -42.04 13.06
CA HIS A 830 -15.36 -41.64 11.81
C HIS A 830 -15.60 -42.80 10.84
N ASN A 831 -14.76 -43.85 10.89
CA ASN A 831 -14.87 -45.00 9.99
C ASN A 831 -15.96 -45.97 10.44
N CYS A 832 -15.88 -46.50 11.66
CA CYS A 832 -16.85 -47.48 12.14
C CYS A 832 -18.08 -46.86 12.83
N ARG A 833 -18.05 -45.56 13.14
CA ARG A 833 -19.12 -44.81 13.84
C ARG A 833 -19.45 -45.34 15.25
N HIS A 834 -18.65 -46.26 15.77
CA HIS A 834 -18.72 -46.71 17.15
C HIS A 834 -17.91 -45.77 18.05
N GLY A 835 -18.31 -45.70 19.32
CA GLY A 835 -17.74 -44.75 20.25
C GLY A 835 -18.25 -44.90 21.66
N GLY A 836 -17.93 -43.92 22.49
CA GLY A 836 -18.32 -43.89 23.88
C GLY A 836 -17.74 -42.70 24.63
N HIS A 837 -17.88 -42.74 25.96
CA HIS A 837 -17.28 -41.71 26.80
C HIS A 837 -15.77 -41.69 26.63
N ALA A 838 -15.20 -40.50 26.47
CA ALA A 838 -13.78 -40.30 26.18
C ALA A 838 -12.89 -41.01 27.21
N GLY A 839 -13.25 -40.96 28.50
CA GLY A 839 -12.51 -41.68 29.55
C GLY A 839 -12.50 -43.20 29.35
N HIS A 840 -13.63 -43.80 28.97
CA HIS A 840 -13.70 -45.24 28.69
C HIS A 840 -12.96 -45.61 27.40
N MET A 841 -13.05 -44.79 26.35
CA MET A 841 -12.33 -45.01 25.09
C MET A 841 -10.82 -44.90 25.30
N LEU A 842 -10.35 -43.88 26.02
CA LEU A 842 -8.94 -43.72 26.40
C LEU A 842 -8.43 -44.93 27.20
N SER A 843 -9.20 -45.40 28.19
CA SER A 843 -8.83 -46.58 28.97
C SER A 843 -8.74 -47.84 28.11
N TRP A 844 -9.65 -48.04 27.16
CA TRP A 844 -9.64 -49.21 26.29
C TRP A 844 -8.47 -49.20 25.30
N PHE A 845 -8.25 -48.05 24.65
CA PHE A 845 -7.19 -47.91 23.64
C PHE A 845 -5.78 -47.82 24.24
N ARG A 846 -5.64 -47.76 25.58
CA ARG A 846 -4.35 -47.94 26.24
C ARG A 846 -3.77 -49.33 25.99
N ASP A 847 -4.63 -50.35 25.98
CA ASP A 847 -4.23 -51.75 25.91
C ASP A 847 -4.67 -52.43 24.60
N HIS A 848 -5.52 -51.79 23.79
CA HIS A 848 -6.12 -52.35 22.57
C HIS A 848 -5.99 -51.40 21.38
N SER A 849 -5.81 -51.94 20.17
CA SER A 849 -5.80 -51.14 18.91
C SER A 849 -7.11 -51.23 18.11
N GLU A 850 -8.00 -52.14 18.51
CA GLU A 850 -9.26 -52.46 17.82
C GLU A 850 -10.48 -51.86 18.52
N CYS A 851 -11.56 -51.69 17.76
CA CYS A 851 -12.83 -51.18 18.24
C CYS A 851 -13.43 -52.05 19.37
N PRO A 852 -13.92 -51.47 20.48
CA PRO A 852 -14.51 -52.22 21.61
C PRO A 852 -15.85 -52.91 21.30
N VAL A 853 -16.37 -52.81 20.08
CA VAL A 853 -17.67 -53.39 19.70
C VAL A 853 -17.45 -54.77 19.12
N SER A 854 -18.05 -55.77 19.74
CA SER A 854 -18.02 -57.16 19.28
C SER A 854 -18.46 -57.26 17.82
N ALA A 855 -17.68 -57.95 16.99
CA ALA A 855 -17.83 -58.07 15.53
C ALA A 855 -17.41 -56.86 14.68
N CYS A 856 -16.86 -55.80 15.28
CA CYS A 856 -16.21 -54.72 14.53
C CYS A 856 -14.69 -54.95 14.45
N THR A 857 -14.14 -55.13 13.25
CA THR A 857 -12.70 -55.33 13.01
C THR A 857 -11.92 -54.03 12.77
N CYS A 858 -12.53 -52.88 13.08
CA CYS A 858 -11.92 -51.57 12.81
C CYS A 858 -10.74 -51.30 13.76
N LYS A 859 -9.57 -50.99 13.20
CA LYS A 859 -8.34 -50.59 13.92
C LYS A 859 -8.37 -49.10 14.27
N CYS A 860 -9.34 -48.69 15.10
CA CYS A 860 -9.65 -47.28 15.37
C CYS A 860 -8.43 -46.44 15.77
N MET A 861 -7.50 -47.00 16.55
CA MET A 861 -6.32 -46.28 17.04
C MET A 861 -5.26 -46.03 15.94
N GLN A 862 -5.15 -46.93 14.97
CA GLN A 862 -4.18 -46.81 13.87
C GLN A 862 -4.64 -45.85 12.78
N LEU A 863 -5.94 -45.56 12.73
CA LEU A 863 -6.56 -44.66 11.76
C LEU A 863 -6.45 -43.17 12.16
N ASP A 864 -6.10 -42.86 13.41
CA ASP A 864 -5.89 -41.49 13.90
C ASP A 864 -4.42 -41.08 13.73
N THR A 865 -4.01 -40.82 12.49
CA THR A 865 -2.66 -40.33 12.15
C THR A 865 -2.36 -38.95 12.70
N THR A 866 -3.39 -38.15 12.98
CA THR A 866 -3.30 -36.79 13.56
C THR A 866 -3.01 -36.77 15.05
N GLY A 867 -3.52 -37.74 15.82
CA GLY A 867 -3.26 -37.84 17.27
C GLY A 867 -1.80 -38.13 17.65
N ASN A 868 -0.98 -38.62 16.69
CA ASN A 868 0.46 -38.88 16.89
C ASN A 868 1.35 -37.63 16.68
N LEU A 869 0.78 -36.51 16.22
CA LEU A 869 1.50 -35.24 16.11
C LEU A 869 1.35 -34.47 17.42
N VAL A 870 2.32 -34.61 18.32
CA VAL A 870 2.44 -33.73 19.48
C VAL A 870 2.58 -32.27 18.97
N PRO A 871 1.75 -31.31 19.39
CA PRO A 871 1.95 -29.90 19.05
C PRO A 871 3.30 -29.42 19.57
N SER A 872 4.09 -28.81 18.70
CA SER A 872 5.44 -28.29 18.96
C SER A 872 5.50 -27.06 19.90
N ASP A 873 4.42 -26.73 20.60
CA ASP A 873 4.30 -25.46 21.35
C ASP A 873 4.68 -25.60 22.84
N SER A 874 5.72 -26.39 23.13
CA SER A 874 6.38 -26.37 24.45
C SER A 874 7.88 -26.23 24.28
N VAL A 875 8.31 -25.02 23.89
CA VAL A 875 9.63 -24.45 24.19
C VAL A 875 9.40 -23.05 24.72
#